data_AF-A0A1V4KQ91-F1
#
_entry.id   AF-A0A1V4KQ91-F1
#
_cell.length_a   1.000
_cell.length_b   1.000
_cell.length_c   1.000
_cell.angle_alpha   90.00
_cell.angle_beta   90.00
_cell.angle_gamma   90.00
#
_symmetry.space_group_name_H-M   'P 1'
#
loop_
_entity.id
_entity.type
_entity.pdbx_description
1 polymer ?
#
loop_
_entity_poly.entity_id
_entity_poly.type
_entity_poly.pdbx_seq_one_letter_code
_entity_poly.pdbx_strand_id
1 'polypeptide(L)'
;MIPTKEKNRAPKDSMTLLPCFYFVELPIVASSIVTLYFLELTDLFKPAKVGFQCYDRALSMPYVETNEELIPLLMLLSLAFAAPAASIMVGEGIVYCLQSRLKGRAGAEGSINAGGCNFNSFLRRTVRFVGVHVFGLCATALVTDVIQLATGYHAPFFLTVCKPNYTLLGTPCDANPYITQDICSGADKHAILSARKTFPSQHATLSAFAAVYVSMYFNSIISDSTKLLKPILVFAFAIAAGICGLTQITQYRSHPADVYVGFLIGAGIAAYLAYHAVGNFCAPAERVPAPAPTKDALRALTQRGHDSVYHQNKSVSTDELNPQTRLEEAARPVPREKNSLGSLKRASVDVDLLAPRSPMGKENMVTFSNTLPRVNTPSMDDPARRHMTIHVPVDASRSKQLITEWKQKSLEGRSMTLAEEAAQGRGAGDTEAALGSTIAMGLRPAPALIPALLLLLGAVVNGQPRGRILGGSEAQPHLRPYMASLQLDGQHVCGGFLIAEQWVLSAAHCTEETDGKVFQVLLGAHSLTQPEPHKRLYRVRAQIPHPGSNIHNNKDDLLLLQLEEKAELNAHVQVLPFQREDRDVAADTVCVVAGWGTISHSGRRPDKLQEVERPVISRDLCNERTRHDHTITHKMMCTDSRRKDSCKGDSGGPLVCGGVAEGVVTAGSRVCGNYKKPAIYTRIAPYAAWIDGVMAAAAGEGDAR
;
A
#
# COMPACT_ATOMS: atom_id res chain seq x y z
N MET A 1 -47.70 -14.11 51.94
CA MET A 1 -47.39 -14.90 50.73
C MET A 1 -48.38 -14.48 49.65
N ILE A 2 -47.94 -13.71 48.65
CA ILE A 2 -48.56 -13.42 47.33
C ILE A 2 -47.45 -12.69 46.55
N PRO A 3 -46.94 -13.23 45.42
CA PRO A 3 -45.99 -12.51 44.59
C PRO A 3 -46.73 -11.59 43.62
N THR A 4 -46.40 -10.30 43.60
CA THR A 4 -46.94 -9.34 42.64
C THR A 4 -46.45 -9.65 41.23
N LYS A 5 -47.38 -9.86 40.29
CA LYS A 5 -47.12 -10.07 38.86
C LYS A 5 -46.14 -9.03 38.31
N GLU A 6 -45.00 -9.49 37.78
CA GLU A 6 -44.19 -8.66 36.89
C GLU A 6 -45.01 -8.25 35.68
N LYS A 7 -45.04 -6.95 35.40
CA LYS A 7 -45.79 -6.38 34.28
C LYS A 7 -44.96 -6.58 33.01
N ASN A 8 -45.12 -7.74 32.37
CA ASN A 8 -44.51 -8.06 31.08
C ASN A 8 -44.64 -6.86 30.13
N ARG A 9 -43.50 -6.25 29.75
CA ARG A 9 -43.48 -5.29 28.65
C ARG A 9 -43.82 -6.05 27.39
N ALA A 10 -44.90 -5.65 26.71
CA ALA A 10 -45.21 -6.17 25.39
C ALA A 10 -43.99 -5.98 24.46
N PRO A 11 -43.64 -6.97 23.64
CA PRO A 11 -42.63 -6.76 22.61
C PRO A 11 -43.09 -5.61 21.71
N LYS A 12 -42.17 -4.69 21.40
CA LYS A 12 -42.45 -3.67 20.39
C LYS A 12 -42.40 -4.35 19.03
N ASP A 13 -43.55 -4.58 18.41
CA ASP A 13 -43.62 -5.14 17.07
C ASP A 13 -42.97 -4.16 16.07
N SER A 14 -41.71 -4.41 15.69
CA SER A 14 -41.05 -3.68 14.60
C SER A 14 -41.49 -4.25 13.25
N MET A 15 -42.80 -4.16 12.98
CA MET A 15 -43.43 -4.49 11.70
C MET A 15 -42.87 -3.68 10.53
N THR A 16 -42.02 -2.67 10.77
CA THR A 16 -41.42 -1.83 9.73
C THR A 16 -40.03 -2.26 9.27
N LEU A 17 -39.23 -2.97 10.09
CA LEU A 17 -37.83 -3.27 9.76
C LEU A 17 -37.69 -4.44 8.77
N LEU A 18 -38.38 -5.57 9.00
CA LEU A 18 -38.32 -6.69 8.06
C LEU A 18 -38.89 -6.33 6.69
N PRO A 19 -40.06 -5.64 6.59
CA PRO A 19 -40.58 -5.26 5.29
C PRO A 19 -39.69 -4.27 4.51
N CYS A 20 -39.03 -3.31 5.17
CA CYS A 20 -38.05 -2.48 4.47
C CYS A 20 -36.88 -3.32 3.93
N PHE A 21 -36.35 -4.26 4.71
CA PHE A 21 -35.25 -5.11 4.26
C PHE A 21 -35.66 -6.01 3.08
N TYR A 22 -36.78 -6.74 3.19
CA TYR A 22 -37.19 -7.72 2.19
C TYR A 22 -37.91 -7.14 0.96
N PHE A 23 -38.61 -6.01 1.08
CA PHE A 23 -39.36 -5.39 -0.03
C PHE A 23 -38.71 -4.12 -0.60
N VAL A 24 -37.66 -3.56 0.05
CA VAL A 24 -36.94 -2.38 -0.46
C VAL A 24 -35.46 -2.69 -0.67
N GLU A 25 -34.72 -3.08 0.38
CA GLU A 25 -33.27 -3.32 0.24
C GLU A 25 -32.96 -4.53 -0.66
N LEU A 26 -33.63 -5.66 -0.49
CA LEU A 26 -33.37 -6.87 -1.26
C LEU A 26 -33.70 -6.71 -2.76
N PRO A 27 -34.84 -6.10 -3.18
CA PRO A 27 -35.09 -5.79 -4.58
C PRO A 27 -34.12 -4.76 -5.17
N ILE A 28 -33.69 -3.75 -4.41
CA ILE A 28 -32.68 -2.78 -4.87
C ILE A 28 -31.32 -3.46 -5.07
N VAL A 29 -30.90 -4.33 -4.15
CA VAL A 29 -29.66 -5.12 -4.29
C VAL A 29 -29.76 -6.09 -5.47
N ALA A 30 -30.88 -6.80 -5.64
CA ALA A 30 -31.10 -7.68 -6.79
C ALA A 30 -31.08 -6.90 -8.11
N SER A 31 -31.76 -5.75 -8.18
CA SER A 31 -31.72 -4.87 -9.34
C SER A 31 -30.30 -4.36 -9.62
N SER A 32 -29.53 -4.00 -8.58
CA SER A 32 -28.15 -3.54 -8.73
C SER A 32 -27.23 -4.65 -9.24
N ILE A 33 -27.37 -5.88 -8.74
CA ILE A 33 -26.62 -7.06 -9.21
C ILE A 33 -26.97 -7.39 -10.67
N VAL A 34 -28.26 -7.34 -11.03
CA VAL A 34 -28.71 -7.54 -12.42
C VAL A 34 -28.16 -6.44 -13.34
N THR A 35 -28.19 -5.17 -12.92
CA THR A 35 -27.58 -4.07 -13.68
C THR A 35 -26.07 -4.24 -13.85
N LEU A 36 -25.34 -4.61 -12.79
CA LEU A 36 -23.91 -4.91 -12.86
C LEU A 36 -23.62 -6.06 -13.84
N TYR A 37 -24.39 -7.15 -13.78
CA TYR A 37 -24.30 -8.26 -14.74
C TYR A 37 -24.46 -7.78 -16.19
N PHE A 38 -25.40 -6.86 -16.46
CA PHE A 38 -25.54 -6.26 -17.79
C PHE A 38 -24.37 -5.33 -18.18
N LEU A 39 -23.82 -4.54 -17.26
CA LEU A 39 -22.72 -3.60 -17.55
C LEU A 39 -21.35 -4.29 -17.74
N GLU A 40 -21.12 -5.40 -17.04
CA GLU A 40 -19.89 -6.20 -17.06
C GLU A 40 -19.93 -7.31 -18.11
N LEU A 41 -20.96 -8.16 -18.11
CA LEU A 41 -21.02 -9.38 -18.93
C LEU A 41 -21.79 -9.23 -20.25
N THR A 42 -22.32 -8.05 -20.59
CA THR A 42 -22.99 -7.85 -21.88
C THR A 42 -22.51 -6.61 -22.63
N ASP A 43 -22.25 -6.77 -23.94
CA ASP A 43 -21.83 -5.70 -24.86
C ASP A 43 -22.96 -4.68 -25.19
N LEU A 44 -24.00 -4.58 -24.34
CA LEU A 44 -25.14 -3.67 -24.50
C LEU A 44 -24.72 -2.20 -24.51
N PHE A 45 -23.71 -1.84 -23.70
CA PHE A 45 -23.20 -0.48 -23.57
C PHE A 45 -21.73 -0.40 -23.98
N LYS A 46 -21.46 0.37 -25.03
CA LYS A 46 -20.09 0.66 -25.48
C LYS A 46 -19.57 1.91 -24.77
N PRO A 47 -18.31 1.94 -24.32
CA PRO A 47 -17.72 3.13 -23.71
C PRO A 47 -17.68 4.28 -24.71
N ALA A 48 -17.72 5.52 -24.18
CA ALA A 48 -17.53 6.73 -24.96
C ALA A 48 -16.21 6.68 -25.75
N LYS A 49 -16.17 7.29 -26.93
CA LYS A 49 -14.96 7.35 -27.75
C LYS A 49 -14.23 8.67 -27.50
N VAL A 50 -13.21 8.63 -26.65
CA VAL A 50 -12.22 9.70 -26.53
C VAL A 50 -11.16 9.52 -27.61
N GLY A 51 -10.55 10.62 -28.05
CA GLY A 51 -9.40 10.56 -28.95
C GLY A 51 -8.08 10.27 -28.22
N PHE A 52 -7.05 9.95 -28.98
CA PHE A 52 -5.70 9.68 -28.47
C PHE A 52 -4.63 10.27 -29.40
N GLN A 53 -3.41 10.46 -28.88
CA GLN A 53 -2.30 10.97 -29.69
C GLN A 53 -1.60 9.84 -30.46
N CYS A 54 -1.19 10.11 -31.70
CA CYS A 54 -0.36 9.20 -32.49
C CYS A 54 0.91 8.85 -31.71
N TYR A 55 1.24 7.55 -31.64
CA TYR A 55 2.45 7.05 -30.99
C TYR A 55 2.63 7.46 -29.51
N ASP A 56 1.54 7.73 -28.78
CA ASP A 56 1.58 8.12 -27.37
C ASP A 56 2.23 7.03 -26.50
N ARG A 57 3.41 7.34 -25.95
CA ARG A 57 4.17 6.44 -25.08
C ARG A 57 3.47 6.15 -23.75
N ALA A 58 2.54 7.00 -23.30
CA ALA A 58 1.76 6.74 -22.09
C ALA A 58 0.71 5.63 -22.30
N LEU A 59 0.25 5.45 -23.54
CA LEU A 59 -0.76 4.47 -23.94
C LEU A 59 -0.16 3.23 -24.64
N SER A 60 1.17 3.13 -24.75
CA SER A 60 1.90 2.02 -25.39
C SER A 60 2.57 1.06 -24.40
N MET A 61 2.11 0.99 -23.15
CA MET A 61 2.63 0.06 -22.13
C MET A 61 2.24 -1.39 -22.48
N PRO A 62 3.03 -2.40 -22.08
CA PRO A 62 2.75 -3.79 -22.46
C PRO A 62 1.44 -4.29 -21.84
N TYR A 63 0.58 -4.88 -22.67
CA TYR A 63 -0.58 -5.63 -22.21
C TYR A 63 -0.14 -6.91 -21.48
N VAL A 64 -0.68 -7.11 -20.28
CA VAL A 64 -0.51 -8.33 -19.48
C VAL A 64 -1.85 -9.07 -19.49
N GLU A 65 -1.83 -10.30 -20.01
CA GLU A 65 -3.03 -11.13 -20.16
C GLU A 65 -3.72 -11.39 -18.83
N THR A 66 -5.05 -11.58 -18.87
CA THR A 66 -5.91 -11.70 -17.69
C THR A 66 -5.57 -12.90 -16.80
N ASN A 67 -4.92 -13.92 -17.34
CA ASN A 67 -4.49 -15.12 -16.61
C ASN A 67 -3.26 -14.89 -15.69
N GLU A 68 -2.53 -13.78 -15.87
CA GLU A 68 -1.38 -13.39 -15.02
C GLU A 68 -1.73 -12.27 -14.01
N GLU A 69 -3.02 -12.02 -13.79
CA GLU A 69 -3.49 -11.04 -12.80
C GLU A 69 -3.16 -11.50 -11.38
N LEU A 70 -2.44 -10.66 -10.63
CA LEU A 70 -2.12 -10.96 -9.23
C LEU A 70 -3.37 -10.90 -8.34
N ILE A 71 -4.34 -10.06 -8.72
CA ILE A 71 -5.63 -9.90 -8.03
C ILE A 71 -6.74 -9.74 -9.09
N PRO A 72 -7.34 -10.84 -9.58
CA PRO A 72 -8.46 -10.78 -10.51
C PRO A 72 -9.66 -10.03 -9.91
N LEU A 73 -10.42 -9.30 -10.73
CA LEU A 73 -11.58 -8.52 -10.27
C LEU A 73 -12.59 -9.38 -9.50
N LEU A 74 -12.86 -10.60 -9.98
CA LEU A 74 -13.77 -11.56 -9.32
C LEU A 74 -13.26 -12.01 -7.94
N MET A 75 -11.93 -12.17 -7.79
CA MET A 75 -11.29 -12.46 -6.50
C MET A 75 -11.37 -11.25 -5.57
N LEU A 76 -11.20 -10.03 -6.09
CA LEU A 76 -11.37 -8.81 -5.30
C LEU A 76 -12.82 -8.64 -4.85
N LEU A 77 -13.81 -8.84 -5.73
CA LEU A 77 -15.22 -8.70 -5.42
C LEU A 77 -15.66 -9.71 -4.34
N SER A 78 -15.25 -10.97 -4.49
CA SER A 78 -15.53 -12.00 -3.46
C SER A 78 -14.85 -11.69 -2.13
N LEU A 79 -13.61 -11.19 -2.12
CA LEU A 79 -12.91 -10.79 -0.89
C LEU A 79 -13.54 -9.54 -0.23
N ALA A 80 -13.88 -8.51 -1.03
CA ALA A 80 -14.52 -7.28 -0.59
C ALA A 80 -15.96 -7.50 -0.07
N PHE A 81 -16.63 -8.54 -0.52
CA PHE A 81 -17.90 -9.01 0.05
C PHE A 81 -17.64 -9.83 1.33
N ALA A 82 -16.86 -10.90 1.24
CA ALA A 82 -16.74 -11.90 2.29
C ALA A 82 -15.97 -11.43 3.53
N ALA A 83 -14.84 -10.73 3.39
CA ALA A 83 -14.00 -10.36 4.53
C ALA A 83 -14.66 -9.32 5.45
N PRO A 84 -15.30 -8.24 4.95
CA PRO A 84 -16.07 -7.33 5.80
C PRO A 84 -17.30 -8.02 6.40
N ALA A 85 -18.05 -8.81 5.62
CA ALA A 85 -19.24 -9.51 6.14
C ALA A 85 -18.88 -10.50 7.26
N ALA A 86 -17.82 -11.29 7.11
CA ALA A 86 -17.31 -12.18 8.16
C ALA A 86 -16.84 -11.39 9.39
N SER A 87 -16.14 -10.27 9.19
CA SER A 87 -15.69 -9.38 10.28
C SER A 87 -16.86 -8.82 11.09
N ILE A 88 -17.94 -8.42 10.42
CA ILE A 88 -19.18 -7.94 11.05
C ILE A 88 -19.88 -9.06 11.81
N MET A 89 -20.04 -10.24 11.20
CA MET A 89 -20.67 -11.41 11.87
C MET A 89 -19.92 -11.82 13.15
N VAL A 90 -18.59 -11.87 13.09
CA VAL A 90 -17.75 -12.19 14.26
C VAL A 90 -17.82 -11.08 15.31
N GLY A 91 -17.74 -9.82 14.90
CA GLY A 91 -17.84 -8.66 15.80
C GLY A 91 -19.16 -8.62 16.58
N GLU A 92 -20.29 -8.74 15.88
CA GLU A 92 -21.62 -8.79 16.52
C GLU A 92 -21.81 -10.04 17.38
N GLY A 93 -21.24 -11.17 16.98
CA GLY A 93 -21.29 -12.42 17.75
C GLY A 93 -20.55 -12.29 19.09
N ILE A 94 -19.38 -11.67 19.09
CA ILE A 94 -18.60 -11.38 20.31
C ILE A 94 -19.38 -10.40 21.21
N VAL A 95 -19.92 -9.31 20.66
CA VAL A 95 -20.72 -8.33 21.43
C VAL A 95 -21.93 -9.00 22.09
N TYR A 96 -22.67 -9.84 21.36
CA TYR A 96 -23.81 -10.59 21.89
C TYR A 96 -23.40 -11.57 23.00
N CYS A 97 -22.30 -12.30 22.83
CA CYS A 97 -21.75 -13.20 23.85
C CYS A 97 -21.31 -12.45 25.12
N LEU A 98 -20.68 -11.28 24.99
CA LEU A 98 -20.28 -10.46 26.14
C LEU A 98 -21.49 -9.88 26.88
N GLN A 99 -22.49 -9.37 26.15
CA GLN A 99 -23.72 -8.83 26.75
C GLN A 99 -24.53 -9.91 27.48
N SER A 100 -24.64 -11.12 26.93
CA SER A 100 -25.34 -12.24 27.58
C SER A 100 -24.61 -12.78 28.82
N ARG A 101 -23.28 -12.64 28.90
CA ARG A 101 -22.51 -12.94 30.13
C ARG A 101 -22.68 -11.86 31.20
N LEU A 102 -22.74 -10.57 30.81
CA LEU A 102 -22.88 -9.43 31.73
C LEU A 102 -24.31 -9.27 32.27
N LYS A 103 -25.33 -9.46 31.43
CA LYS A 103 -26.74 -9.49 31.86
C LYS A 103 -27.13 -10.88 32.37
N GLY A 104 -26.73 -11.17 33.61
CA GLY A 104 -27.20 -12.35 34.33
C GLY A 104 -28.73 -12.39 34.46
N ARG A 105 -29.38 -13.15 33.59
CA ARG A 105 -30.77 -13.67 33.67
C ARG A 105 -31.93 -12.66 33.80
N ALA A 106 -31.69 -11.36 33.94
CA ALA A 106 -32.73 -10.32 34.01
C ALA A 106 -32.54 -9.25 32.93
N GLY A 107 -33.49 -9.15 31.99
CA GLY A 107 -33.57 -8.05 31.03
C GLY A 107 -32.71 -8.17 29.76
N ALA A 108 -32.76 -9.32 29.08
CA ALA A 108 -32.37 -9.39 27.66
C ALA A 108 -33.12 -8.31 26.86
N GLU A 109 -32.47 -7.72 25.86
CA GLU A 109 -33.18 -6.78 24.97
C GLU A 109 -34.30 -7.50 24.22
N GLY A 110 -35.44 -6.83 24.09
CA GLY A 110 -36.67 -7.43 23.56
C GLY A 110 -36.45 -8.08 22.20
N SER A 111 -36.56 -9.39 22.16
CA SER A 111 -36.63 -10.18 20.94
C SER A 111 -37.93 -9.81 20.23
N ILE A 112 -37.86 -9.38 18.98
CA ILE A 112 -39.03 -8.87 18.25
C ILE A 112 -39.54 -9.96 17.32
N ASN A 113 -40.85 -10.21 17.39
CA ASN A 113 -41.53 -11.11 16.48
C ASN A 113 -41.83 -10.39 15.17
N ALA A 114 -41.55 -11.05 14.04
CA ALA A 114 -42.02 -10.65 12.72
C ALA A 114 -42.43 -11.91 11.95
N GLY A 115 -43.65 -11.95 11.42
CA GLY A 115 -44.15 -13.09 10.65
C GLY A 115 -44.21 -14.44 11.40
N GLY A 116 -44.26 -14.43 12.74
CA GLY A 116 -44.22 -15.64 13.56
C GLY A 116 -42.81 -16.15 13.94
N CYS A 117 -41.75 -15.55 13.40
CA CYS A 117 -40.37 -15.84 13.79
C CYS A 117 -39.86 -14.80 14.81
N ASN A 118 -39.13 -15.27 15.83
CA ASN A 118 -38.57 -14.40 16.86
C ASN A 118 -37.12 -14.02 16.54
N PHE A 119 -36.86 -12.74 16.29
CA PHE A 119 -35.54 -12.24 15.86
C PHE A 119 -34.70 -11.74 17.04
N ASN A 120 -33.58 -12.43 17.28
CA ASN A 120 -32.57 -12.05 18.25
C ASN A 120 -31.85 -10.74 17.86
N SER A 121 -31.35 -9.98 18.83
CA SER A 121 -30.68 -8.69 18.62
C SER A 121 -29.43 -8.81 17.73
N PHE A 122 -28.67 -9.90 17.91
CA PHE A 122 -27.55 -10.29 17.04
C PHE A 122 -27.97 -10.30 15.56
N LEU A 123 -28.99 -11.07 15.19
CA LEU A 123 -29.35 -11.24 13.78
C LEU A 123 -29.82 -9.92 13.16
N ARG A 124 -30.60 -9.11 13.90
CA ARG A 124 -31.05 -7.80 13.43
C ARG A 124 -29.87 -6.85 13.15
N ARG A 125 -28.87 -6.82 14.04
CA ARG A 125 -27.73 -5.91 13.93
C ARG A 125 -26.76 -6.35 12.83
N THR A 126 -26.49 -7.66 12.74
CA THR A 126 -25.72 -8.27 11.65
C THR A 126 -26.38 -8.01 10.28
N VAL A 127 -27.69 -8.28 10.13
CA VAL A 127 -28.42 -8.05 8.88
C VAL A 127 -28.34 -6.58 8.46
N ARG A 128 -28.49 -5.63 9.40
CA ARG A 128 -28.35 -4.19 9.09
C ARG A 128 -26.95 -3.82 8.58
N PHE A 129 -25.90 -4.26 9.26
CA PHE A 129 -24.52 -3.88 8.88
C PHE A 129 -24.02 -4.58 7.62
N VAL A 130 -24.36 -5.86 7.43
CA VAL A 130 -24.02 -6.60 6.21
C VAL A 130 -24.88 -6.10 5.04
N GLY A 131 -26.17 -5.83 5.24
CA GLY A 131 -27.07 -5.28 4.21
C GLY A 131 -26.56 -3.95 3.65
N VAL A 132 -26.25 -2.99 4.52
CA VAL A 132 -25.69 -1.68 4.11
C VAL A 132 -24.31 -1.83 3.45
N HIS A 133 -23.47 -2.77 3.88
CA HIS A 133 -22.19 -3.08 3.22
C HIS A 133 -22.40 -3.57 1.78
N VAL A 134 -23.26 -4.57 1.61
CA VAL A 134 -23.55 -5.19 0.31
C VAL A 134 -24.19 -4.19 -0.65
N PHE A 135 -25.20 -3.47 -0.19
CA PHE A 135 -25.83 -2.39 -0.96
C PHE A 135 -24.79 -1.33 -1.37
N GLY A 136 -23.96 -0.86 -0.44
CA GLY A 136 -22.94 0.14 -0.73
C GLY A 136 -21.85 -0.35 -1.69
N LEU A 137 -21.45 -1.62 -1.61
CA LEU A 137 -20.48 -2.23 -2.53
C LEU A 137 -21.06 -2.32 -3.96
N CYS A 138 -22.31 -2.79 -4.10
CA CYS A 138 -23.00 -2.84 -5.39
C CYS A 138 -23.23 -1.44 -5.98
N ALA A 139 -23.65 -0.47 -5.16
CA ALA A 139 -23.81 0.92 -5.60
C ALA A 139 -22.47 1.55 -6.02
N THR A 140 -21.37 1.24 -5.30
CA THR A 140 -20.02 1.71 -5.64
C THR A 140 -19.57 1.16 -7.00
N ALA A 141 -19.75 -0.15 -7.23
CA ALA A 141 -19.45 -0.78 -8.53
C ALA A 141 -20.27 -0.13 -9.66
N LEU A 142 -21.58 0.03 -9.46
CA LEU A 142 -22.45 0.59 -10.50
C LEU A 142 -22.06 2.04 -10.85
N VAL A 143 -21.70 2.84 -9.85
CA VAL A 143 -21.19 4.21 -10.05
C VAL A 143 -19.87 4.21 -10.81
N THR A 144 -18.92 3.30 -10.50
CA THR A 144 -17.66 3.24 -11.25
C THR A 144 -17.86 2.84 -12.70
N ASP A 145 -18.70 1.84 -12.97
CA ASP A 145 -18.90 1.30 -14.31
C ASP A 145 -19.60 2.33 -15.21
N VAL A 146 -20.56 3.07 -14.66
CA VAL A 146 -21.22 4.19 -15.34
C VAL A 146 -20.20 5.30 -15.67
N ILE A 147 -19.29 5.65 -14.75
CA ILE A 147 -18.25 6.66 -15.02
C ILE A 147 -17.24 6.16 -16.06
N GLN A 148 -16.83 4.89 -16.02
CA GLN A 148 -15.93 4.30 -17.02
C GLN A 148 -16.56 4.30 -18.42
N LEU A 149 -17.85 3.92 -18.53
CA LEU A 149 -18.58 3.96 -19.79
C LEU A 149 -18.79 5.39 -20.30
N ALA A 150 -19.09 6.35 -19.41
CA ALA A 150 -19.30 7.74 -19.78
C ALA A 150 -18.01 8.48 -20.16
N THR A 151 -16.88 8.16 -19.52
CA THR A 151 -15.60 8.83 -19.77
C THR A 151 -14.80 8.19 -20.89
N GLY A 152 -14.88 6.87 -21.09
CA GLY A 152 -14.17 6.20 -22.20
C GLY A 152 -12.65 6.28 -22.13
N TYR A 153 -12.08 6.55 -20.94
CA TYR A 153 -10.66 6.85 -20.79
C TYR A 153 -9.78 5.63 -21.05
N HIS A 154 -8.64 5.87 -21.69
CA HIS A 154 -7.76 4.81 -22.20
C HIS A 154 -6.86 4.22 -21.11
N ALA A 155 -6.58 2.92 -21.22
CA ALA A 155 -5.58 2.24 -20.41
C ALA A 155 -4.16 2.61 -20.83
N PRO A 156 -3.16 2.54 -19.92
CA PRO A 156 -1.76 2.67 -20.29
C PRO A 156 -1.30 1.69 -21.38
N PHE A 157 -2.01 0.57 -21.58
CA PHE A 157 -1.70 -0.42 -22.64
C PHE A 157 -2.55 -0.29 -23.92
N PHE A 158 -3.44 0.71 -24.02
CA PHE A 158 -4.47 0.81 -25.06
C PHE A 158 -3.94 0.68 -26.50
N LEU A 159 -2.84 1.34 -26.86
CA LEU A 159 -2.30 1.27 -28.23
C LEU A 159 -1.74 -0.11 -28.58
N THR A 160 -1.28 -0.89 -27.59
CA THR A 160 -0.72 -2.23 -27.82
C THR A 160 -1.80 -3.26 -28.20
N VAL A 161 -3.00 -3.11 -27.63
CA VAL A 161 -4.17 -3.94 -27.98
C VAL A 161 -4.94 -3.37 -29.18
N CYS A 162 -5.07 -2.05 -29.27
CA CYS A 162 -5.76 -1.36 -30.38
C CYS A 162 -5.06 -1.60 -31.71
N LYS A 163 -3.72 -1.56 -31.77
CA LYS A 163 -2.92 -1.62 -33.01
C LYS A 163 -3.50 -0.69 -34.10
N PRO A 164 -3.47 0.63 -33.89
CA PRO A 164 -4.09 1.59 -34.81
C PRO A 164 -3.50 1.50 -36.23
N ASN A 165 -4.36 1.40 -37.25
CA ASN A 165 -3.95 1.47 -38.65
C ASN A 165 -3.97 2.92 -39.14
N TYR A 166 -2.84 3.62 -39.00
CA TYR A 166 -2.70 5.03 -39.35
C TYR A 166 -2.89 5.34 -40.84
N THR A 167 -2.77 4.36 -41.75
CA THR A 167 -2.97 4.61 -43.20
C THR A 167 -4.42 4.95 -43.57
N LEU A 168 -5.38 4.64 -42.70
CA LEU A 168 -6.80 4.94 -42.89
C LEU A 168 -7.16 6.42 -42.72
N LEU A 169 -6.29 7.23 -42.13
CA LEU A 169 -6.58 8.63 -41.77
C LEU A 169 -6.53 9.60 -42.96
N GLY A 170 -6.03 9.18 -44.12
CA GLY A 170 -5.85 10.01 -45.32
C GLY A 170 -4.87 11.19 -45.15
N THR A 171 -4.33 11.38 -43.95
CA THR A 171 -3.46 12.47 -43.51
C THR A 171 -2.38 11.87 -42.61
N PRO A 172 -1.11 12.32 -42.70
CA PRO A 172 -0.05 11.80 -41.86
C PRO A 172 -0.21 12.29 -40.41
N CYS A 173 0.20 11.45 -39.45
CA CYS A 173 0.22 11.81 -38.02
C CYS A 173 1.06 13.06 -37.71
N ASP A 174 2.02 13.41 -38.57
CA ASP A 174 2.82 14.63 -38.45
C ASP A 174 2.00 15.91 -38.69
N ALA A 175 0.91 15.84 -39.47
CA ALA A 175 0.03 16.96 -39.76
C ALA A 175 -1.14 17.07 -38.77
N ASN A 176 -1.66 15.94 -38.28
CA ASN A 176 -2.61 15.92 -37.18
C ASN A 176 -2.28 14.79 -36.20
N PRO A 177 -1.66 15.09 -35.05
CA PRO A 177 -1.25 14.07 -34.10
C PRO A 177 -2.40 13.54 -33.23
N TYR A 178 -3.63 14.06 -33.33
CA TYR A 178 -4.76 13.65 -32.47
C TYR A 178 -5.87 12.95 -33.25
N ILE A 179 -6.12 11.70 -32.89
CA ILE A 179 -7.06 10.79 -33.57
C ILE A 179 -8.33 10.64 -32.76
N THR A 180 -9.48 10.98 -33.35
CA THR A 180 -10.82 10.76 -32.78
C THR A 180 -11.56 9.59 -33.42
N GLN A 181 -11.05 9.06 -34.54
CA GLN A 181 -11.65 7.95 -35.28
C GLN A 181 -11.21 6.59 -34.71
N ASP A 182 -12.07 5.57 -34.88
CA ASP A 182 -11.81 4.22 -34.37
C ASP A 182 -11.04 3.39 -35.40
N ILE A 183 -9.72 3.53 -35.40
CA ILE A 183 -8.80 2.89 -36.35
C ILE A 183 -8.12 1.63 -35.82
N CYS A 184 -8.63 1.05 -34.71
CA CYS A 184 -8.04 -0.14 -34.11
C CYS A 184 -8.14 -1.38 -35.02
N SER A 185 -7.01 -2.06 -35.25
CA SER A 185 -6.93 -3.30 -36.06
C SER A 185 -6.58 -4.55 -35.25
N GLY A 186 -6.48 -4.44 -33.91
CA GLY A 186 -6.22 -5.58 -33.03
C GLY A 186 -7.31 -6.67 -33.10
N ALA A 187 -6.88 -7.93 -32.98
CA ALA A 187 -7.76 -9.10 -33.09
C ALA A 187 -8.68 -9.28 -31.87
N ASP A 188 -8.19 -8.96 -30.66
CA ASP A 188 -8.97 -9.09 -29.43
C ASP A 188 -9.82 -7.83 -29.18
N LYS A 189 -11.09 -7.91 -29.57
CA LYS A 189 -12.08 -6.84 -29.35
C LYS A 189 -12.40 -6.62 -27.87
N HIS A 190 -12.32 -7.66 -27.04
CA HIS A 190 -12.63 -7.56 -25.62
C HIS A 190 -11.51 -6.79 -24.88
N ALA A 191 -10.25 -7.10 -25.16
CA ALA A 191 -9.12 -6.33 -24.65
C ALA A 191 -9.16 -4.86 -25.09
N ILE A 192 -9.56 -4.56 -26.34
CA ILE A 192 -9.72 -3.18 -26.83
C ILE A 192 -10.84 -2.43 -26.08
N LEU A 193 -11.97 -3.09 -25.81
CA LEU A 193 -13.08 -2.49 -25.06
C LEU A 193 -12.74 -2.29 -23.58
N SER A 194 -12.08 -3.27 -22.94
CA SER A 194 -11.56 -3.15 -21.58
C SER A 194 -10.55 -2.00 -21.46
N ALA A 195 -9.66 -1.86 -22.45
CA ALA A 195 -8.69 -0.77 -22.52
C ALA A 195 -9.29 0.64 -22.72
N ARG A 196 -10.61 0.77 -22.89
CA ARG A 196 -11.36 2.04 -22.94
C ARG A 196 -12.19 2.30 -21.67
N LYS A 197 -12.00 1.51 -20.59
CA LYS A 197 -12.77 1.57 -19.33
C LYS A 197 -11.86 1.73 -18.09
N THR A 198 -10.91 2.66 -18.08
CA THR A 198 -9.92 2.73 -16.96
C THR A 198 -10.18 3.77 -15.87
N PHE A 199 -10.93 4.84 -16.16
CA PHE A 199 -11.17 5.92 -15.22
C PHE A 199 -12.59 5.87 -14.63
N PRO A 200 -12.76 5.86 -13.30
CA PRO A 200 -11.76 5.59 -12.26
C PRO A 200 -11.42 4.10 -12.19
N SER A 201 -10.35 3.74 -11.46
CA SER A 201 -9.98 2.35 -11.26
C SER A 201 -11.00 1.64 -10.34
N GLN A 202 -11.72 0.67 -10.89
CA GLN A 202 -12.75 -0.10 -10.20
C GLN A 202 -12.18 -0.82 -8.95
N HIS A 203 -11.02 -1.48 -9.11
CA HIS A 203 -10.32 -2.18 -8.02
C HIS A 203 -9.97 -1.25 -6.85
N ALA A 204 -9.47 -0.05 -7.13
CA ALA A 204 -9.16 0.94 -6.11
C ALA A 204 -10.44 1.38 -5.38
N THR A 205 -11.51 1.64 -6.13
CA THR A 205 -12.79 2.10 -5.57
C THR A 205 -13.43 1.06 -4.64
N LEU A 206 -13.56 -0.19 -5.09
CA LEU A 206 -14.17 -1.26 -4.30
C LEU A 206 -13.35 -1.59 -3.04
N SER A 207 -12.03 -1.60 -3.16
CA SER A 207 -11.14 -1.90 -2.03
C SER A 207 -11.10 -0.77 -1.00
N ALA A 208 -11.10 0.51 -1.40
CA ALA A 208 -11.27 1.63 -0.46
C ALA A 208 -12.64 1.61 0.22
N PHE A 209 -13.72 1.36 -0.53
CA PHE A 209 -15.06 1.27 0.05
C PHE A 209 -15.09 0.24 1.18
N ALA A 210 -14.65 -0.99 0.91
CA ALA A 210 -14.63 -2.08 1.87
C ALA A 210 -13.75 -1.76 3.09
N ALA A 211 -12.54 -1.22 2.87
CA ALA A 211 -11.60 -0.89 3.93
C ALA A 211 -12.10 0.25 4.84
N VAL A 212 -12.70 1.31 4.27
CA VAL A 212 -13.26 2.43 5.05
C VAL A 212 -14.50 1.98 5.81
N TYR A 213 -15.44 1.28 5.17
CA TYR A 213 -16.66 0.82 5.82
C TYR A 213 -16.37 -0.10 7.02
N VAL A 214 -15.50 -1.12 6.84
CA VAL A 214 -15.15 -2.04 7.93
C VAL A 214 -14.33 -1.33 9.04
N SER A 215 -13.52 -0.32 8.69
CA SER A 215 -12.81 0.50 9.68
C SER A 215 -13.76 1.34 10.53
N MET A 216 -14.79 1.94 9.92
CA MET A 216 -15.84 2.67 10.66
C MET A 216 -16.67 1.71 11.53
N TYR A 217 -16.97 0.51 11.04
CA TYR A 217 -17.59 -0.55 11.86
C TYR A 217 -16.74 -0.91 13.09
N PHE A 218 -15.45 -1.24 12.92
CA PHE A 218 -14.56 -1.55 14.04
C PHE A 218 -14.44 -0.41 15.05
N ASN A 219 -14.39 0.84 14.58
CA ASN A 219 -14.38 2.03 15.44
C ASN A 219 -15.64 2.16 16.32
N SER A 220 -16.76 1.56 15.91
CA SER A 220 -18.04 1.60 16.62
C SER A 220 -18.28 0.47 17.62
N ILE A 221 -17.70 -0.71 17.37
CA ILE A 221 -17.89 -1.90 18.20
C ILE A 221 -16.74 -2.17 19.16
N ILE A 222 -15.51 -1.77 18.82
CA ILE A 222 -14.33 -2.01 19.65
C ILE A 222 -14.15 -0.85 20.61
N SER A 223 -14.42 -1.12 21.89
CA SER A 223 -14.12 -0.22 23.00
C SER A 223 -12.62 0.02 23.17
N ASP A 224 -12.26 1.23 23.61
CA ASP A 224 -10.86 1.69 23.74
C ASP A 224 -10.06 0.95 24.84
N SER A 225 -10.67 -0.02 25.54
CA SER A 225 -10.00 -0.96 26.43
C SER A 225 -8.92 -1.81 25.73
N THR A 226 -9.08 -2.08 24.43
CA THR A 226 -8.12 -2.88 23.64
C THR A 226 -7.21 -2.01 22.78
N LYS A 227 -6.22 -1.37 23.42
CA LYS A 227 -5.31 -0.36 22.83
C LYS A 227 -4.66 -0.72 21.49
N LEU A 228 -4.51 -2.00 21.16
CA LEU A 228 -3.81 -2.47 19.94
C LEU A 228 -4.72 -3.15 18.90
N LEU A 229 -5.87 -3.72 19.30
CA LEU A 229 -6.72 -4.52 18.40
C LEU A 229 -7.38 -3.65 17.32
N LYS A 230 -7.93 -2.51 17.75
CA LYS A 230 -8.59 -1.50 16.90
C LYS A 230 -7.65 -0.98 15.79
N PRO A 231 -6.43 -0.46 16.07
CA PRO A 231 -5.53 -0.03 15.01
C PRO A 231 -5.03 -1.19 14.14
N ILE A 232 -4.73 -2.37 14.68
CA ILE A 232 -4.28 -3.53 13.87
C ILE A 232 -5.31 -3.89 12.79
N LEU A 233 -6.58 -4.04 13.17
CA LEU A 233 -7.63 -4.41 12.21
C LEU A 233 -7.85 -3.34 11.15
N VAL A 234 -7.89 -2.06 11.53
CA VAL A 234 -8.00 -0.93 10.60
C VAL A 234 -6.81 -0.89 9.63
N PHE A 235 -5.57 -1.03 10.13
CA PHE A 235 -4.38 -1.04 9.27
C PHE A 235 -4.34 -2.27 8.34
N ALA A 236 -4.78 -3.45 8.78
CA ALA A 236 -4.80 -4.65 7.93
C ALA A 236 -5.68 -4.44 6.68
N PHE A 237 -6.90 -3.93 6.85
CA PHE A 237 -7.79 -3.64 5.72
C PHE A 237 -7.30 -2.45 4.86
N ALA A 238 -6.74 -1.40 5.47
CA ALA A 238 -6.15 -0.29 4.73
C ALA A 238 -4.93 -0.72 3.88
N ILE A 239 -4.07 -1.60 4.41
CA ILE A 239 -2.93 -2.17 3.68
C ILE A 239 -3.42 -3.06 2.54
N ALA A 240 -4.44 -3.91 2.77
CA ALA A 240 -5.02 -4.74 1.71
C ALA A 240 -5.57 -3.89 0.54
N ALA A 241 -6.28 -2.79 0.84
CA ALA A 241 -6.74 -1.85 -0.18
C ALA A 241 -5.57 -1.13 -0.90
N GLY A 242 -4.55 -0.69 -0.15
CA GLY A 242 -3.34 -0.10 -0.70
C GLY A 242 -2.61 -1.03 -1.68
N ILE A 243 -2.49 -2.32 -1.35
CA ILE A 243 -1.94 -3.35 -2.23
C ILE A 243 -2.80 -3.49 -3.49
N CYS A 244 -4.13 -3.54 -3.36
CA CYS A 244 -5.04 -3.64 -4.52
C CYS A 244 -4.96 -2.47 -5.49
N GLY A 245 -4.71 -1.25 -5.00
CA GLY A 245 -4.44 -0.09 -5.88
C GLY A 245 -3.04 -0.11 -6.48
N LEU A 246 -2.04 -0.53 -5.71
CA LEU A 246 -0.65 -0.59 -6.19
C LEU A 246 -0.47 -1.64 -7.31
N THR A 247 -1.14 -2.80 -7.22
CA THR A 247 -1.07 -3.83 -8.27
C THR A 247 -1.53 -3.28 -9.62
N GLN A 248 -2.64 -2.54 -9.67
CA GLN A 248 -3.16 -1.92 -10.90
C GLN A 248 -2.15 -0.97 -11.56
N ILE A 249 -1.40 -0.20 -10.77
CA ILE A 249 -0.34 0.69 -11.28
C ILE A 249 0.84 -0.15 -11.80
N THR A 250 1.30 -1.13 -11.02
CA THR A 250 2.48 -1.96 -11.37
C THR A 250 2.25 -2.91 -12.55
N GLN A 251 1.01 -3.32 -12.80
CA GLN A 251 0.61 -4.14 -13.96
C GLN A 251 0.09 -3.28 -15.14
N TYR A 252 0.29 -1.96 -15.10
CA TYR A 252 -0.11 -1.00 -16.14
C TYR A 252 -1.61 -0.99 -16.50
N ARG A 253 -2.48 -1.50 -15.61
CA ARG A 253 -3.92 -1.63 -15.84
C ARG A 253 -4.69 -0.32 -15.70
N SER A 254 -4.20 0.58 -14.85
CA SER A 254 -4.78 1.91 -14.64
C SER A 254 -3.66 2.94 -14.49
N HIS A 255 -3.91 4.19 -14.86
CA HIS A 255 -2.99 5.28 -14.50
C HIS A 255 -3.05 5.52 -12.98
N PRO A 256 -1.98 6.08 -12.38
CA PRO A 256 -2.00 6.43 -10.95
C PRO A 256 -3.17 7.36 -10.58
N ALA A 257 -3.52 8.31 -11.46
CA ALA A 257 -4.65 9.22 -11.27
C ALA A 257 -5.98 8.46 -11.11
N ASP A 258 -6.25 7.50 -12.00
CA ASP A 258 -7.45 6.67 -12.00
C ASP A 258 -7.59 5.89 -10.68
N VAL A 259 -6.47 5.41 -10.13
CA VAL A 259 -6.39 4.72 -8.83
C VAL A 259 -6.63 5.66 -7.65
N TYR A 260 -6.02 6.86 -7.65
CA TYR A 260 -6.25 7.85 -6.60
C TYR A 260 -7.70 8.35 -6.58
N VAL A 261 -8.29 8.63 -7.75
CA VAL A 261 -9.70 9.05 -7.87
C VAL A 261 -10.62 7.91 -7.44
N GLY A 262 -10.33 6.66 -7.83
CA GLY A 262 -11.07 5.49 -7.36
C GLY A 262 -11.06 5.37 -5.83
N PHE A 263 -9.89 5.46 -5.19
CA PHE A 263 -9.79 5.45 -3.73
C PHE A 263 -10.62 6.58 -3.08
N LEU A 264 -10.62 7.79 -3.63
CA LEU A 264 -11.41 8.92 -3.12
C LEU A 264 -12.92 8.67 -3.24
N ILE A 265 -13.39 8.16 -4.38
CA ILE A 265 -14.80 7.83 -4.62
C ILE A 265 -15.27 6.74 -3.65
N GLY A 266 -14.51 5.64 -3.54
CA GLY A 266 -14.86 4.51 -2.67
C GLY A 266 -14.89 4.89 -1.20
N ALA A 267 -13.88 5.64 -0.73
CA ALA A 267 -13.84 6.16 0.63
C ALA A 267 -14.99 7.15 0.91
N GLY A 268 -15.32 8.02 -0.06
CA GLY A 268 -16.42 8.98 0.04
C GLY A 268 -17.79 8.30 0.17
N ILE A 269 -18.08 7.30 -0.67
CA ILE A 269 -19.34 6.54 -0.62
C ILE A 269 -19.44 5.76 0.71
N ALA A 270 -18.35 5.12 1.16
CA ALA A 270 -18.33 4.42 2.44
C ALA A 270 -18.60 5.37 3.63
N ALA A 271 -17.94 6.53 3.67
CA ALA A 271 -18.17 7.54 4.69
C ALA A 271 -19.59 8.12 4.67
N TYR A 272 -20.15 8.36 3.48
CA TYR A 272 -21.53 8.82 3.30
C TYR A 272 -22.56 7.82 3.84
N LEU A 273 -22.45 6.54 3.45
CA LEU A 273 -23.37 5.49 3.94
C LEU A 273 -23.21 5.23 5.44
N ALA A 274 -21.98 5.26 5.95
CA ALA A 274 -21.71 5.15 7.38
C ALA A 274 -22.32 6.32 8.19
N TYR A 275 -22.33 7.54 7.66
CA TYR A 275 -22.92 8.70 8.35
C TYR A 275 -24.46 8.73 8.24
N HIS A 276 -25.01 8.46 7.05
CA HIS A 276 -26.44 8.63 6.77
C HIS A 276 -27.30 7.36 6.94
N ALA A 277 -26.84 6.18 6.52
CA ALA A 277 -27.67 4.96 6.51
C ALA A 277 -27.59 4.17 7.83
N VAL A 278 -26.40 4.09 8.42
CA VAL A 278 -26.23 3.56 9.79
C VAL A 278 -26.76 4.58 10.82
N GLY A 279 -26.83 5.86 10.44
CA GLY A 279 -26.76 6.98 11.38
C GLY A 279 -25.37 7.04 12.02
N ASN A 280 -25.03 8.16 12.67
CA ASN A 280 -23.79 8.23 13.45
C ASN A 280 -23.61 6.94 14.25
N PHE A 281 -22.42 6.35 14.15
CA PHE A 281 -21.94 5.25 15.00
C PHE A 281 -21.79 5.78 16.43
N CYS A 282 -22.91 6.13 17.05
CA CYS A 282 -22.98 6.59 18.42
C CYS A 282 -22.52 5.42 19.28
N ALA A 283 -21.32 5.56 19.83
CA ALA A 283 -21.00 4.92 21.10
C ALA A 283 -22.22 5.11 22.00
N PRO A 284 -22.73 4.04 22.66
CA PRO A 284 -23.88 4.17 23.52
C PRO A 284 -23.57 5.25 24.53
N ALA A 285 -24.27 6.39 24.42
CA ALA A 285 -23.99 7.55 25.27
C ALA A 285 -23.99 7.05 26.71
N GLU A 286 -22.83 7.14 27.36
CA GLU A 286 -22.67 6.69 28.72
C GLU A 286 -23.74 7.42 29.51
N ARG A 287 -24.72 6.66 30.00
CA ARG A 287 -25.73 7.22 30.88
C ARG A 287 -25.01 7.53 32.17
N VAL A 288 -24.44 8.73 32.23
CA VAL A 288 -24.15 9.42 33.48
C VAL A 288 -25.38 9.18 34.34
N PRO A 289 -25.26 8.45 35.47
CA PRO A 289 -26.39 8.27 36.35
C PRO A 289 -26.89 9.67 36.68
N ALA A 290 -28.15 9.96 36.35
CA ALA A 290 -28.75 11.22 36.77
C ALA A 290 -28.50 11.31 38.29
N PRO A 291 -27.87 12.38 38.78
CA PRO A 291 -27.54 12.48 40.19
C PRO A 291 -28.84 12.26 40.96
N ALA A 292 -28.82 11.30 41.89
CA ALA A 292 -30.00 11.00 42.69
C ALA A 292 -30.51 12.33 43.27
N PRO A 293 -31.81 12.65 43.13
CA PRO A 293 -32.32 13.95 43.55
C PRO A 293 -31.93 14.17 45.00
N THR A 294 -31.17 15.24 45.23
CA THR A 294 -30.67 15.59 46.55
C THR A 294 -31.86 15.63 47.49
N LYS A 295 -31.87 14.72 48.46
CA LYS A 295 -32.86 14.78 49.54
C LYS A 295 -32.59 16.07 50.30
N ASP A 296 -33.39 17.09 50.04
CA ASP A 296 -33.35 18.35 50.77
C ASP A 296 -33.46 18.06 52.27
N ALA A 297 -32.35 18.18 52.99
CA ALA A 297 -32.32 18.03 54.44
C ALA A 297 -33.18 19.09 55.16
N LEU A 298 -33.71 20.09 54.43
CA LEU A 298 -34.68 21.08 54.89
C LEU A 298 -36.16 20.65 54.77
N ARG A 299 -36.51 19.58 54.04
CA ARG A 299 -37.90 19.07 53.99
C ARG A 299 -38.23 18.01 55.07
N ALA A 300 -37.22 17.51 55.78
CA ALA A 300 -37.41 16.50 56.84
C ALA A 300 -37.85 17.08 58.20
N LEU A 301 -37.89 18.42 58.35
CA LEU A 301 -38.22 19.09 59.61
C LEU A 301 -39.55 19.87 59.61
N THR A 302 -40.14 20.14 58.45
CA THR A 302 -41.42 20.86 58.33
C THR A 302 -42.65 19.94 58.20
N GLN A 303 -42.46 18.63 58.10
CA GLN A 303 -43.54 17.65 57.92
C GLN A 303 -43.60 16.60 59.06
N ARG A 304 -43.31 17.06 60.29
CA ARG A 304 -43.44 16.28 61.53
C ARG A 304 -44.35 16.93 62.59
N GLY A 305 -45.00 18.04 62.27
CA GLY A 305 -45.78 18.86 63.21
C GLY A 305 -47.22 19.19 62.79
N HIS A 306 -47.74 18.61 61.71
CA HIS A 306 -49.03 19.00 61.12
C HIS A 306 -49.93 17.82 60.68
N ASP A 307 -49.78 16.64 61.28
CA ASP A 307 -50.72 15.50 61.14
C ASP A 307 -51.16 14.93 62.52
N SER A 308 -51.15 15.78 63.55
CA SER A 308 -51.93 15.55 64.77
C SER A 308 -52.92 16.71 64.95
N VAL A 309 -54.13 16.38 65.39
CA VAL A 309 -55.27 17.31 65.56
C VAL A 309 -55.83 17.87 64.24
N TYR A 310 -56.71 17.11 63.57
CA TYR A 310 -57.99 17.61 63.02
C TYR A 310 -58.94 16.42 62.73
N HIS A 311 -59.96 16.24 63.58
CA HIS A 311 -61.23 15.49 63.44
C HIS A 311 -61.27 14.15 62.65
N GLN A 312 -61.64 12.97 63.20
CA GLN A 312 -62.69 12.57 64.15
C GLN A 312 -64.14 12.48 63.57
N ASN A 313 -64.69 11.25 63.62
CA ASN A 313 -66.10 10.80 63.53
C ASN A 313 -66.87 10.76 62.19
N LYS A 314 -67.14 9.53 61.70
CA LYS A 314 -68.45 8.83 61.61
C LYS A 314 -68.24 7.51 60.82
N SER A 315 -68.36 6.26 61.33
CA SER A 315 -69.38 5.53 62.13
C SER A 315 -70.46 4.84 61.27
N VAL A 316 -70.95 3.66 61.73
CA VAL A 316 -72.09 2.83 61.24
C VAL A 316 -71.71 1.78 60.18
N SER A 317 -72.00 0.46 60.31
CA SER A 317 -72.49 -0.36 61.46
C SER A 317 -72.37 -1.89 61.22
N THR A 318 -72.48 -2.69 62.31
CA THR A 318 -73.18 -4.01 62.48
C THR A 318 -73.04 -5.16 61.46
N ASP A 319 -73.15 -6.45 61.81
CA ASP A 319 -72.96 -7.27 63.03
C ASP A 319 -73.18 -8.77 62.62
N GLU A 320 -73.14 -9.72 63.57
CA GLU A 320 -73.64 -11.13 63.47
C GLU A 320 -72.88 -12.17 62.61
N LEU A 321 -73.00 -13.51 62.82
CA LEU A 321 -72.96 -14.33 64.06
C LEU A 321 -72.78 -15.85 63.70
N ASN A 322 -71.80 -16.55 64.32
CA ASN A 322 -71.86 -17.97 64.76
C ASN A 322 -71.98 -19.15 63.70
N PRO A 323 -72.14 -20.47 64.04
CA PRO A 323 -71.02 -21.43 63.91
C PRO A 323 -71.28 -22.90 63.39
N GLN A 324 -70.19 -23.68 63.27
CA GLN A 324 -70.00 -25.15 63.50
C GLN A 324 -70.91 -26.27 62.91
N THR A 325 -70.27 -27.25 62.23
CA THR A 325 -70.47 -28.74 62.26
C THR A 325 -69.33 -29.41 61.43
N ARG A 326 -68.56 -30.47 61.80
CA ARG A 326 -68.80 -31.91 62.15
C ARG A 326 -69.45 -32.71 60.99
N LEU A 327 -69.01 -33.91 60.54
CA LEU A 327 -68.15 -35.03 61.02
C LEU A 327 -67.43 -35.82 59.88
N GLU A 328 -66.49 -36.74 60.23
CA GLU A 328 -66.15 -38.07 59.60
C GLU A 328 -65.71 -38.19 58.10
N GLU A 329 -65.10 -39.29 57.61
CA GLU A 329 -64.13 -40.29 58.15
C GLU A 329 -63.43 -41.04 56.96
N ALA A 330 -62.38 -41.81 57.27
CA ALA A 330 -61.39 -42.53 56.45
C ALA A 330 -61.81 -43.39 55.23
N ALA A 331 -60.86 -43.53 54.29
CA ALA A 331 -60.49 -44.82 53.66
C ALA A 331 -59.05 -44.79 53.06
N ARG A 332 -58.33 -45.91 53.09
CA ARG A 332 -57.05 -46.17 52.35
C ARG A 332 -57.34 -47.08 51.14
N PRO A 333 -56.43 -47.22 50.14
CA PRO A 333 -55.43 -48.31 50.21
C PRO A 333 -54.04 -47.97 49.64
N VAL A 334 -53.14 -48.97 49.72
CA VAL A 334 -51.72 -48.98 49.29
C VAL A 334 -51.57 -49.82 48.00
N PRO A 335 -50.47 -49.68 47.23
CA PRO A 335 -49.72 -50.90 46.90
C PRO A 335 -48.18 -50.83 47.06
N ARG A 336 -47.68 -51.96 47.57
CA ARG A 336 -46.33 -52.58 47.57
C ARG A 336 -45.78 -52.81 46.14
N GLU A 337 -44.53 -53.19 45.83
CA GLU A 337 -43.20 -53.38 46.50
C GLU A 337 -42.17 -53.60 45.33
N LYS A 338 -40.91 -53.16 45.33
CA LYS A 338 -39.70 -53.94 45.73
C LYS A 338 -38.37 -53.23 45.38
N ASN A 339 -37.36 -53.44 46.23
CA ASN A 339 -35.96 -53.89 46.03
C ASN A 339 -35.19 -53.52 44.72
N SER A 340 -33.87 -53.24 44.70
CA SER A 340 -32.80 -53.39 45.71
C SER A 340 -31.55 -52.52 45.38
N LEU A 341 -30.78 -52.21 46.43
CA LEU A 341 -29.32 -51.95 46.56
C LEU A 341 -28.43 -52.32 45.33
N GLY A 342 -27.29 -51.67 45.06
CA GLY A 342 -26.50 -50.63 45.77
C GLY A 342 -25.38 -50.09 44.83
N SER A 343 -24.26 -49.49 45.25
CA SER A 343 -23.69 -49.24 46.58
C SER A 343 -22.53 -48.22 46.48
N LEU A 344 -22.53 -47.17 47.34
CA LEU A 344 -21.37 -46.51 48.01
C LEU A 344 -20.13 -46.01 47.17
N LYS A 345 -19.38 -44.95 47.52
CA LYS A 345 -19.51 -43.81 48.47
C LYS A 345 -18.48 -42.71 48.12
N ARG A 346 -18.76 -41.49 48.60
CA ARG A 346 -17.85 -40.40 49.10
C ARG A 346 -16.34 -40.76 49.17
N ALA A 347 -15.40 -39.99 48.58
CA ALA A 347 -14.97 -38.60 48.90
C ALA A 347 -14.10 -38.47 50.17
N SER A 348 -12.98 -37.72 50.11
CA SER A 348 -12.36 -36.87 51.18
C SER A 348 -10.81 -36.78 51.13
N VAL A 349 -10.30 -35.53 51.00
CA VAL A 349 -9.14 -34.91 51.71
C VAL A 349 -7.67 -35.28 51.38
N ASP A 350 -6.82 -34.25 51.57
CA ASP A 350 -5.37 -34.07 51.42
C ASP A 350 -4.44 -35.08 52.15
N VAL A 351 -3.15 -35.09 51.77
CA VAL A 351 -2.01 -34.64 52.62
C VAL A 351 -0.66 -34.76 51.87
N ASP A 352 0.31 -33.92 52.27
CA ASP A 352 1.65 -33.70 51.71
C ASP A 352 2.72 -34.82 51.95
N LEU A 353 3.77 -34.76 51.10
CA LEU A 353 5.18 -35.12 51.33
C LEU A 353 5.61 -36.53 51.84
N LEU A 354 6.40 -37.25 51.01
CA LEU A 354 7.82 -37.63 51.25
C LEU A 354 8.39 -38.56 50.14
N ALA A 355 9.70 -38.43 49.83
CA ALA A 355 10.44 -39.27 48.87
C ALA A 355 11.25 -40.39 49.57
N PRO A 356 11.79 -41.43 48.88
CA PRO A 356 13.19 -41.32 48.39
C PRO A 356 13.68 -42.22 47.20
N ARG A 357 14.83 -41.83 46.60
CA ARG A 357 15.95 -42.63 46.01
C ARG A 357 15.82 -43.51 44.73
N SER A 358 16.32 -42.97 43.59
CA SER A 358 17.51 -43.38 42.73
C SER A 358 17.79 -44.86 42.36
N PRO A 359 18.53 -45.22 41.25
CA PRO A 359 19.53 -44.39 40.51
C PRO A 359 19.66 -44.58 38.96
N MET A 360 20.62 -43.83 38.35
CA MET A 360 21.26 -43.96 37.00
C MET A 360 20.39 -43.76 35.73
N GLY A 361 20.82 -43.06 34.67
CA GLY A 361 22.00 -42.19 34.46
C GLY A 361 22.23 -41.84 32.97
N LYS A 362 22.86 -40.67 32.69
CA LYS A 362 23.33 -40.16 31.36
C LYS A 362 22.21 -39.79 30.34
N GLU A 363 22.33 -38.80 29.44
CA GLU A 363 23.45 -37.88 29.13
C GLU A 363 22.97 -36.48 28.64
N ASN A 364 23.81 -35.48 28.95
CA ASN A 364 23.83 -34.04 28.66
C ASN A 364 23.06 -33.43 27.46
N MET A 365 22.38 -32.30 27.71
CA MET A 365 22.54 -31.07 26.89
C MET A 365 22.19 -29.82 27.73
N VAL A 366 23.16 -28.94 27.99
CA VAL A 366 22.89 -27.60 28.55
C VAL A 366 23.83 -26.55 27.94
N THR A 367 23.26 -25.37 27.72
CA THR A 367 23.83 -24.10 27.26
C THR A 367 25.04 -23.61 28.06
N PHE A 368 25.96 -22.87 27.43
CA PHE A 368 26.59 -21.67 28.00
C PHE A 368 27.04 -20.68 26.92
N SER A 369 27.25 -19.41 27.30
CA SER A 369 27.42 -18.26 26.40
C SER A 369 28.83 -17.68 26.39
N ASN A 370 29.15 -16.93 25.33
CA ASN A 370 30.16 -15.86 25.23
C ASN A 370 31.64 -16.15 25.56
N THR A 371 32.53 -15.93 24.59
CA THR A 371 33.61 -14.92 24.68
C THR A 371 34.35 -14.77 23.34
N LEU A 372 34.77 -13.55 23.00
CA LEU A 372 35.75 -13.26 21.94
C LEU A 372 36.85 -12.35 22.52
N PRO A 373 38.11 -12.50 22.09
CA PRO A 373 39.26 -11.84 22.70
C PRO A 373 39.48 -10.40 22.22
N ARG A 374 40.26 -9.65 23.00
CA ARG A 374 40.65 -8.25 22.78
C ARG A 374 42.15 -8.18 22.50
N VAL A 375 42.58 -7.37 21.53
CA VAL A 375 44.00 -7.02 21.30
C VAL A 375 44.11 -5.49 21.18
N ASN A 376 45.21 -4.94 21.68
CA ASN A 376 45.42 -3.51 21.93
C ASN A 376 45.96 -2.75 20.71
N THR A 377 45.69 -1.44 20.68
CA THR A 377 46.48 -0.43 19.95
C THR A 377 47.11 0.56 20.95
N PRO A 378 48.33 1.07 20.70
CA PRO A 378 48.91 2.19 21.45
C PRO A 378 48.47 3.56 20.89
N SER A 379 48.76 4.62 21.65
CA SER A 379 48.21 5.98 21.55
C SER A 379 49.14 7.03 20.89
N MET A 380 48.78 8.33 21.06
CA MET A 380 49.41 9.59 20.62
C MET A 380 48.81 10.14 19.30
N ASP A 381 48.29 11.38 19.18
CA ASP A 381 48.05 12.48 20.15
C ASP A 381 46.84 13.32 19.73
N ASP A 382 46.22 14.03 20.68
CA ASP A 382 45.23 15.12 20.46
C ASP A 382 45.80 16.43 21.04
N PRO A 383 45.43 17.60 20.50
CA PRO A 383 44.74 18.52 21.43
C PRO A 383 43.56 19.32 20.85
N ALA A 384 42.40 19.04 21.45
CA ALA A 384 41.55 20.00 22.14
C ALA A 384 40.60 20.92 21.35
N ARG A 385 39.28 20.66 21.51
CA ARG A 385 38.29 21.74 21.71
C ARG A 385 37.09 21.37 22.61
N ARG A 386 37.25 21.70 23.89
CA ARG A 386 36.23 22.20 24.85
C ARG A 386 34.89 21.44 24.95
N HIS A 387 34.74 20.67 26.03
CA HIS A 387 33.45 20.30 26.60
C HIS A 387 32.69 21.52 27.16
N MET A 388 31.37 21.55 26.96
CA MET A 388 30.43 22.27 27.82
C MET A 388 29.20 21.40 28.07
N THR A 389 29.24 20.62 29.16
CA THR A 389 28.13 19.76 29.57
C THR A 389 27.12 20.57 30.38
N ILE A 390 26.02 21.01 29.75
CA ILE A 390 24.92 21.65 30.47
C ILE A 390 23.98 20.57 31.01
N HIS A 391 23.98 20.37 32.33
CA HIS A 391 22.86 19.71 33.01
C HIS A 391 21.65 20.64 32.98
N VAL A 392 20.51 20.17 32.46
CA VAL A 392 19.21 20.83 32.60
C VAL A 392 18.29 19.95 33.43
N PRO A 393 17.77 20.41 34.58
CA PRO A 393 16.75 19.68 35.32
C PRO A 393 15.40 19.79 34.62
N VAL A 394 14.71 18.65 34.44
CA VAL A 394 13.37 18.62 33.82
C VAL A 394 12.32 18.91 34.90
N ASP A 395 12.07 20.20 35.14
CA ASP A 395 11.08 20.64 36.11
C ASP A 395 9.67 20.69 35.48
N ALA A 396 8.81 19.72 35.81
CA ALA A 396 7.49 19.53 35.20
C ALA A 396 6.43 20.60 35.61
N SER A 397 6.85 21.59 36.41
CA SER A 397 6.06 22.74 36.85
C SER A 397 5.93 23.81 35.76
N ARG A 398 7.03 24.11 35.04
CA ARG A 398 7.12 25.25 34.12
C ARG A 398 6.33 25.07 32.82
N SER A 399 6.15 23.83 32.36
CA SER A 399 5.33 23.51 31.18
C SER A 399 3.84 23.76 31.41
N LYS A 400 3.33 23.53 32.64
CA LYS A 400 1.93 23.79 32.98
C LYS A 400 1.61 25.29 32.98
N GLN A 401 2.55 26.12 33.42
CA GLN A 401 2.38 27.57 33.53
C GLN A 401 2.24 28.24 32.15
N LEU A 402 3.05 27.81 31.17
CA LEU A 402 2.96 28.27 29.77
C LEU A 402 1.66 27.83 29.08
N ILE A 403 1.16 26.63 29.40
CA ILE A 403 -0.13 26.14 28.89
C ILE A 403 -1.31 26.94 29.47
N THR A 404 -1.22 27.40 30.73
CA THR A 404 -2.24 28.29 31.32
C THR A 404 -2.22 29.70 30.71
N GLU A 405 -1.05 30.31 30.51
CA GLU A 405 -0.95 31.63 29.84
C GLU A 405 -1.51 31.59 28.41
N TRP A 406 -1.21 30.53 27.65
CA TRP A 406 -1.72 30.37 26.28
C TRP A 406 -3.25 30.20 26.24
N LYS A 407 -3.83 29.46 27.20
CA LYS A 407 -5.28 29.36 27.36
C LYS A 407 -5.93 30.71 27.70
N GLN A 408 -5.28 31.52 28.52
CA GLN A 408 -5.82 32.80 28.99
C GLN A 408 -5.82 33.85 27.87
N LYS A 409 -4.72 33.98 27.11
CA LYS A 409 -4.66 34.84 25.91
C LYS A 409 -5.66 34.43 24.82
N SER A 410 -5.95 33.12 24.69
CA SER A 410 -6.96 32.62 23.74
C SER A 410 -8.40 32.99 24.13
N LEU A 411 -8.67 33.25 25.42
CA LEU A 411 -9.98 33.69 25.91
C LEU A 411 -10.18 35.20 25.73
N GLU A 412 -9.17 36.02 26.01
CA GLU A 412 -9.24 37.49 25.80
C GLU A 412 -9.44 37.85 24.33
N GLY A 413 -8.70 37.20 23.41
CA GLY A 413 -8.84 37.43 21.96
C GLY A 413 -10.23 37.08 21.40
N ARG A 414 -11.04 36.33 22.13
CA ARG A 414 -12.42 35.95 21.76
C ARG A 414 -13.49 36.88 22.36
N SER A 415 -13.09 37.73 23.30
CA SER A 415 -13.97 38.74 23.91
C SER A 415 -14.07 40.00 23.05
N MET A 416 -12.94 40.45 22.47
CA MET A 416 -12.91 41.68 21.67
C MET A 416 -13.74 41.57 20.38
N THR A 417 -13.71 40.41 19.72
CA THR A 417 -14.43 40.16 18.46
C THR A 417 -15.96 40.18 18.58
N LEU A 418 -16.52 40.16 19.79
CA LEU A 418 -17.97 40.21 20.03
C LEU A 418 -18.48 41.61 20.38
N ALA A 419 -17.59 42.59 20.60
CA ALA A 419 -17.96 43.96 20.93
C ALA A 419 -18.16 44.86 19.69
N GLU A 420 -17.50 44.54 18.56
CA GLU A 420 -17.53 45.36 17.34
C GLU A 420 -18.76 45.12 16.44
N GLU A 421 -19.35 43.92 16.43
CA GLU A 421 -20.50 43.60 15.54
C GLU A 421 -21.84 44.21 16.00
N ALA A 422 -21.91 44.86 17.16
CA ALA A 422 -23.15 45.40 17.72
C ALA A 422 -23.51 46.83 17.27
N ALA A 423 -22.65 47.51 16.48
CA ALA A 423 -22.71 48.96 16.31
C ALA A 423 -23.31 49.48 14.98
N GLN A 424 -23.46 48.65 13.93
CA GLN A 424 -23.77 49.14 12.58
C GLN A 424 -24.93 48.40 11.90
N GLY A 425 -26.12 49.01 11.94
CA GLY A 425 -27.30 48.53 11.20
C GLY A 425 -28.53 49.43 11.30
N ARG A 426 -28.59 50.54 10.53
CA ARG A 426 -29.82 51.27 10.16
C ARG A 426 -29.68 52.01 8.82
N GLY A 427 -30.72 51.96 7.98
CA GLY A 427 -30.87 52.67 6.69
C GLY A 427 -30.63 51.73 5.48
N ALA A 428 -31.64 51.14 4.83
CA ALA A 428 -32.65 51.71 3.92
C ALA A 428 -32.07 52.05 2.52
N GLY A 429 -32.68 51.68 1.39
CA GLY A 429 -33.87 50.84 1.14
C GLY A 429 -34.19 50.76 -0.37
N ASP A 430 -34.94 49.73 -0.79
CA ASP A 430 -35.73 49.55 -2.04
C ASP A 430 -35.02 49.73 -3.42
N THR A 431 -35.36 49.09 -4.56
CA THR A 431 -36.59 48.43 -5.08
C THR A 431 -36.26 47.30 -6.08
N GLU A 432 -37.14 46.28 -6.19
CA GLU A 432 -37.45 45.43 -7.39
C GLU A 432 -36.33 44.59 -8.10
N ALA A 433 -36.54 43.36 -8.59
CA ALA A 433 -37.70 42.45 -8.59
C ALA A 433 -37.27 40.96 -8.65
N ALA A 434 -38.26 40.06 -8.50
CA ALA A 434 -38.24 38.58 -8.43
C ALA A 434 -37.37 37.83 -9.50
N LEU A 435 -37.00 36.54 -9.35
CA LEU A 435 -37.70 35.41 -8.69
C LEU A 435 -36.77 34.19 -8.44
N GLY A 436 -36.91 33.47 -7.30
CA GLY A 436 -36.34 32.11 -7.06
C GLY A 436 -34.84 32.06 -6.66
N SER A 437 -34.39 31.88 -5.40
CA SER A 437 -34.85 31.04 -4.27
C SER A 437 -34.84 29.52 -4.58
N THR A 438 -34.22 28.63 -3.77
CA THR A 438 -33.71 28.80 -2.38
C THR A 438 -32.69 27.73 -1.94
N ILE A 439 -31.84 28.11 -0.97
CA ILE A 439 -31.15 27.29 0.06
C ILE A 439 -30.06 26.28 -0.39
N ALA A 440 -28.81 26.71 -0.23
CA ALA A 440 -27.74 25.86 0.29
C ALA A 440 -27.82 25.83 1.83
N MET A 441 -27.51 24.69 2.47
CA MET A 441 -27.45 24.58 3.93
C MET A 441 -26.08 24.07 4.39
N GLY A 442 -25.48 24.77 5.35
CA GLY A 442 -24.03 24.73 5.59
C GLY A 442 -23.47 23.46 6.22
N LEU A 443 -22.32 23.00 5.70
CA LEU A 443 -21.41 22.10 6.40
C LEU A 443 -20.68 22.85 7.53
N ARG A 444 -20.53 22.23 8.70
CA ARG A 444 -19.53 22.60 9.70
C ARG A 444 -18.36 21.61 9.64
N PRO A 445 -17.13 22.03 9.33
CA PRO A 445 -15.98 21.12 9.31
C PRO A 445 -15.42 20.88 10.72
N ALA A 446 -15.08 19.63 11.03
CA ALA A 446 -14.29 19.28 12.21
C ALA A 446 -12.78 19.36 11.89
N PRO A 447 -11.97 20.13 12.64
CA PRO A 447 -10.56 20.36 12.30
C PRO A 447 -9.64 19.31 12.94
N ALA A 448 -9.09 18.39 12.14
CA ALA A 448 -7.88 17.62 12.48
C ALA A 448 -7.30 16.78 11.32
N LEU A 449 -8.15 16.21 10.45
CA LEU A 449 -7.72 15.18 9.47
C LEU A 449 -7.29 15.72 8.10
N ILE A 450 -7.80 16.90 7.71
CA ILE A 450 -7.51 17.54 6.41
C ILE A 450 -6.03 17.94 6.22
N PRO A 451 -5.32 18.57 7.20
CA PRO A 451 -3.93 19.00 6.96
C PRO A 451 -2.94 17.82 6.88
N ALA A 452 -3.22 16.69 7.52
CA ALA A 452 -2.38 15.48 7.40
C ALA A 452 -2.46 14.87 5.99
N LEU A 453 -3.64 14.91 5.36
CA LEU A 453 -3.85 14.42 4.00
C LEU A 453 -3.21 15.36 2.96
N LEU A 454 -3.26 16.67 3.18
CA LEU A 454 -2.62 17.69 2.32
C LEU A 454 -1.09 17.71 2.45
N LEU A 455 -0.51 17.41 3.62
CA LEU A 455 0.95 17.28 3.77
C LEU A 455 1.53 16.04 3.06
N LEU A 456 0.73 14.98 2.88
CA LEU A 456 1.10 13.85 2.01
C LEU A 456 1.00 14.19 0.51
N LEU A 457 0.06 15.04 0.12
CA LEU A 457 -0.10 15.50 -1.27
C LEU A 457 1.04 16.42 -1.74
N GLY A 458 1.65 17.21 -0.85
CA GLY A 458 2.75 18.11 -1.20
C GLY A 458 4.09 17.44 -1.54
N ALA A 459 4.30 16.17 -1.17
CA ALA A 459 5.60 15.51 -1.25
C ALA A 459 5.84 14.65 -2.52
N VAL A 460 4.83 14.47 -3.37
CA VAL A 460 4.89 13.51 -4.51
C VAL A 460 4.62 14.17 -5.88
N VAL A 461 4.72 15.51 -5.97
CA VAL A 461 4.78 16.21 -7.28
C VAL A 461 6.17 16.03 -7.89
N ASN A 462 6.41 14.83 -8.41
CA ASN A 462 7.30 14.46 -9.52
C ASN A 462 7.41 12.93 -9.50
N GLY A 463 6.51 12.24 -10.20
CA GLY A 463 6.36 10.77 -10.13
C GLY A 463 6.25 10.09 -11.49
N GLN A 464 6.99 10.56 -12.50
CA GLN A 464 7.04 9.94 -13.84
C GLN A 464 7.48 8.45 -13.73
N PRO A 465 6.66 7.48 -14.18
CA PRO A 465 7.05 6.08 -14.21
C PRO A 465 7.95 5.81 -15.42
N ARG A 466 9.17 5.29 -15.21
CA ARG A 466 10.08 4.84 -16.27
C ARG A 466 10.73 3.52 -15.87
N GLY A 467 10.82 2.59 -16.82
CA GLY A 467 11.21 1.21 -16.57
C GLY A 467 12.72 0.97 -16.57
N ARG A 468 13.10 -0.31 -16.52
CA ARG A 468 14.33 -0.95 -17.06
C ARG A 468 15.66 -0.16 -17.09
N ILE A 469 16.68 -0.64 -16.37
CA ILE A 469 17.92 0.09 -15.99
C ILE A 469 17.54 1.30 -15.13
N LEU A 470 16.88 0.96 -14.01
CA LEU A 470 16.32 1.86 -13.00
C LEU A 470 15.81 3.21 -13.55
N GLY A 471 15.09 3.21 -14.69
CA GLY A 471 14.54 4.40 -15.36
C GLY A 471 14.88 4.59 -16.87
N GLY A 472 15.58 3.66 -17.50
CA GLY A 472 15.78 3.56 -18.96
C GLY A 472 14.68 2.84 -19.75
N SER A 473 15.08 2.15 -20.83
CA SER A 473 14.20 1.43 -21.75
C SER A 473 14.92 0.25 -22.44
N GLU A 474 14.17 -0.64 -23.09
CA GLU A 474 14.75 -1.65 -23.99
C GLU A 474 15.38 -0.95 -25.19
N ALA A 475 16.64 -1.28 -25.49
CA ALA A 475 17.32 -0.76 -26.67
C ALA A 475 16.66 -1.33 -27.94
N GLN A 476 16.75 -0.62 -29.06
CA GLN A 476 16.35 -1.23 -30.34
C GLN A 476 17.31 -2.39 -30.67
N PRO A 477 16.81 -3.56 -31.13
CA PRO A 477 17.65 -4.72 -31.43
C PRO A 477 18.83 -4.35 -32.34
N HIS A 478 20.03 -4.71 -31.90
CA HIS A 478 21.30 -4.52 -32.63
C HIS A 478 21.67 -3.05 -32.97
N LEU A 479 20.95 -2.04 -32.46
CA LEU A 479 21.29 -0.61 -32.64
C LEU A 479 22.62 -0.23 -31.95
N ARG A 480 23.09 -1.06 -31.01
CA ARG A 480 24.37 -0.92 -30.30
C ARG A 480 25.30 -2.09 -30.67
N PRO A 481 25.74 -2.20 -31.94
CA PRO A 481 26.43 -3.39 -32.47
C PRO A 481 27.82 -3.65 -31.86
N TYR A 482 28.33 -2.71 -31.06
CA TYR A 482 29.57 -2.85 -30.31
C TYR A 482 29.40 -3.55 -28.95
N MET A 483 28.16 -3.72 -28.46
CA MET A 483 27.92 -4.25 -27.12
C MET A 483 28.37 -5.70 -26.98
N ALA A 484 29.10 -5.96 -25.91
CA ALA A 484 29.54 -7.29 -25.51
C ALA A 484 28.91 -7.68 -24.16
N SER A 485 28.52 -8.94 -24.03
CA SER A 485 28.16 -9.55 -22.75
C SER A 485 29.29 -10.50 -22.33
N LEU A 486 30.00 -10.16 -21.25
CA LEU A 486 30.94 -11.07 -20.59
C LEU A 486 30.13 -12.13 -19.84
N GLN A 487 30.50 -13.40 -20.05
CA GLN A 487 29.80 -14.55 -19.48
C GLN A 487 30.75 -15.46 -18.71
N LEU A 488 30.27 -15.94 -17.56
CA LEU A 488 30.86 -17.03 -16.79
C LEU A 488 29.89 -18.21 -16.83
N ASP A 489 30.34 -19.36 -17.35
CA ASP A 489 29.54 -20.57 -17.55
C ASP A 489 28.22 -20.31 -18.30
N GLY A 490 28.28 -19.45 -19.33
CA GLY A 490 27.11 -19.03 -20.12
C GLY A 490 26.17 -18.03 -19.44
N GLN A 491 26.44 -17.59 -18.20
CA GLN A 491 25.66 -16.55 -17.53
C GLN A 491 26.32 -15.17 -17.65
N HIS A 492 25.52 -14.18 -18.03
CA HIS A 492 25.95 -12.77 -18.06
C HIS A 492 26.36 -12.26 -16.66
N VAL A 493 27.56 -11.68 -16.58
CA VAL A 493 28.12 -11.09 -15.35
C VAL A 493 28.46 -9.61 -15.48
N CYS A 494 28.94 -9.18 -16.65
CA CYS A 494 29.33 -7.80 -16.95
C CYS A 494 29.07 -7.45 -18.42
N GLY A 495 28.98 -6.15 -18.69
CA GLY A 495 29.09 -5.59 -20.03
C GLY A 495 30.54 -5.47 -20.51
N GLY A 496 30.68 -5.14 -21.78
CA GLY A 496 31.91 -4.78 -22.45
C GLY A 496 31.59 -4.16 -23.81
N PHE A 497 32.60 -3.77 -24.56
CA PHE A 497 32.41 -3.29 -25.93
C PHE A 497 33.62 -3.56 -26.83
N LEU A 498 33.35 -3.85 -28.09
CA LEU A 498 34.37 -4.14 -29.10
C LEU A 498 35.10 -2.85 -29.51
N ILE A 499 36.42 -2.80 -29.29
CA ILE A 499 37.28 -1.64 -29.62
C ILE A 499 38.23 -1.92 -30.81
N ALA A 500 38.41 -3.19 -31.17
CA ALA A 500 38.99 -3.66 -32.43
C ALA A 500 38.51 -5.10 -32.68
N GLU A 501 38.70 -5.65 -33.88
CA GLU A 501 38.20 -6.98 -34.28
C GLU A 501 38.47 -8.10 -33.26
N GLN A 502 39.62 -8.07 -32.57
CA GLN A 502 40.02 -9.09 -31.59
C GLN A 502 40.04 -8.59 -30.14
N TRP A 503 39.53 -7.39 -29.88
CA TRP A 503 39.71 -6.69 -28.60
C TRP A 503 38.42 -6.11 -28.05
N VAL A 504 38.06 -6.53 -26.84
CA VAL A 504 36.94 -5.99 -26.07
C VAL A 504 37.45 -5.28 -24.82
N LEU A 505 36.94 -4.07 -24.58
CA LEU A 505 37.21 -3.28 -23.38
C LEU A 505 36.09 -3.49 -22.35
N SER A 506 36.45 -3.65 -21.09
CA SER A 506 35.55 -3.84 -19.94
C SER A 506 36.22 -3.35 -18.64
N ALA A 507 35.69 -3.73 -17.48
CA ALA A 507 36.20 -3.37 -16.15
C ALA A 507 36.98 -4.53 -15.50
N ALA A 508 38.00 -4.23 -14.70
CA ALA A 508 38.90 -5.22 -14.08
C ALA A 508 38.18 -6.10 -13.05
N HIS A 509 37.27 -5.52 -12.26
CA HIS A 509 36.55 -6.26 -11.21
C HIS A 509 35.62 -7.37 -11.76
N CYS A 510 35.35 -7.39 -13.07
CA CYS A 510 34.54 -8.42 -13.72
C CYS A 510 35.23 -9.80 -13.79
N THR A 511 36.53 -9.88 -13.50
CA THR A 511 37.34 -11.12 -13.60
C THR A 511 37.86 -11.64 -12.25
N GLU A 512 37.35 -11.14 -11.13
CA GLU A 512 37.86 -11.47 -9.78
C GLU A 512 37.41 -12.85 -9.25
N GLU A 513 36.35 -13.46 -9.81
CA GLU A 513 35.77 -14.74 -9.34
C GLU A 513 35.67 -15.81 -10.48
N THR A 514 36.73 -15.97 -11.27
CA THR A 514 36.78 -16.91 -12.42
C THR A 514 37.07 -18.37 -12.04
N ASP A 515 37.14 -18.73 -10.75
CA ASP A 515 37.58 -20.04 -10.22
C ASP A 515 37.03 -21.27 -10.98
N GLY A 516 37.82 -21.82 -11.90
CA GLY A 516 37.49 -23.00 -12.71
C GLY A 516 36.37 -22.81 -13.74
N LYS A 517 35.83 -21.59 -13.89
CA LYS A 517 34.68 -21.27 -14.75
C LYS A 517 35.11 -20.91 -16.16
N VAL A 518 34.23 -21.19 -17.13
CA VAL A 518 34.47 -20.86 -18.55
C VAL A 518 34.11 -19.39 -18.80
N PHE A 519 35.12 -18.55 -19.03
CA PHE A 519 34.95 -17.12 -19.31
C PHE A 519 34.89 -16.86 -20.82
N GLN A 520 33.80 -16.24 -21.28
CA GLN A 520 33.51 -16.02 -22.71
C GLN A 520 32.90 -14.65 -22.98
N VAL A 521 32.92 -14.22 -24.24
CA VAL A 521 32.37 -12.93 -24.68
C VAL A 521 31.31 -13.18 -25.75
N LEU A 522 30.09 -12.74 -25.48
CA LEU A 522 28.97 -12.80 -26.41
C LEU A 522 28.85 -11.48 -27.18
N LEU A 523 28.96 -11.53 -28.51
CA LEU A 523 28.78 -10.39 -29.42
C LEU A 523 27.56 -10.60 -30.32
N GLY A 524 27.04 -9.50 -30.89
CA GLY A 524 25.92 -9.52 -31.84
C GLY A 524 24.54 -9.74 -31.20
N ALA A 525 24.46 -9.79 -29.86
CA ALA A 525 23.26 -10.10 -29.11
C ALA A 525 22.35 -8.89 -28.87
N HIS A 526 21.03 -9.09 -28.97
CA HIS A 526 20.03 -8.27 -28.27
C HIS A 526 19.49 -9.05 -27.07
N SER A 527 18.92 -10.24 -27.31
CA SER A 527 18.53 -11.20 -26.29
C SER A 527 19.70 -12.09 -25.88
N LEU A 528 19.89 -12.29 -24.58
CA LEU A 528 20.87 -13.25 -24.07
C LEU A 528 20.42 -14.70 -24.35
N THR A 529 19.13 -15.01 -24.21
CA THR A 529 18.61 -16.38 -24.32
C THR A 529 18.12 -16.80 -25.72
N GLN A 530 17.52 -15.91 -26.51
CA GLN A 530 16.92 -16.28 -27.80
C GLN A 530 17.99 -16.45 -28.90
N PRO A 531 17.86 -17.41 -29.83
CA PRO A 531 18.79 -17.54 -30.95
C PRO A 531 18.67 -16.34 -31.91
N GLU A 532 19.80 -15.79 -32.35
CA GLU A 532 19.86 -14.60 -33.21
C GLU A 532 20.96 -14.80 -34.28
N PRO A 533 20.76 -14.38 -35.56
CA PRO A 533 21.60 -14.84 -36.68
C PRO A 533 23.09 -14.49 -36.59
N HIS A 534 23.42 -13.33 -36.02
CA HIS A 534 24.79 -12.83 -35.89
C HIS A 534 25.30 -12.90 -34.44
N LYS A 535 24.57 -13.58 -33.54
CA LYS A 535 24.97 -13.73 -32.15
C LYS A 535 25.97 -14.87 -32.00
N ARG A 536 27.20 -14.54 -31.60
CA ARG A 536 28.32 -15.51 -31.48
C ARG A 536 29.03 -15.35 -30.15
N LEU A 537 29.36 -16.49 -29.55
CA LEU A 537 30.06 -16.60 -28.27
C LEU A 537 31.54 -16.92 -28.54
N TYR A 538 32.40 -15.96 -28.25
CA TYR A 538 33.84 -16.02 -28.46
C TYR A 538 34.54 -16.48 -27.17
N ARG A 539 35.60 -17.27 -27.32
CA ARG A 539 36.53 -17.58 -26.24
C ARG A 539 37.55 -16.45 -26.07
N VAL A 540 38.08 -16.34 -24.86
CA VAL A 540 39.05 -15.30 -24.48
C VAL A 540 40.43 -15.93 -24.36
N ARG A 541 41.37 -15.48 -25.20
CA ARG A 541 42.79 -15.89 -25.19
C ARG A 541 43.54 -15.27 -24.01
N ALA A 542 43.26 -14.01 -23.68
CA ALA A 542 43.93 -13.29 -22.61
C ALA A 542 42.99 -12.30 -21.91
N GLN A 543 43.07 -12.25 -20.58
CA GLN A 543 42.43 -11.27 -19.72
C GLN A 543 43.53 -10.36 -19.18
N ILE A 544 43.55 -9.09 -19.59
CA ILE A 544 44.63 -8.14 -19.31
C ILE A 544 44.06 -6.96 -18.51
N PRO A 545 43.95 -7.09 -17.17
CA PRO A 545 43.57 -5.96 -16.31
C PRO A 545 44.66 -4.89 -16.34
N HIS A 546 44.28 -3.63 -16.18
CA HIS A 546 45.26 -2.54 -16.09
C HIS A 546 46.16 -2.73 -14.85
N PRO A 547 47.50 -2.54 -14.94
CA PRO A 547 48.43 -2.84 -13.83
C PRO A 547 48.18 -2.05 -12.53
N GLY A 548 47.53 -0.89 -12.61
CA GLY A 548 47.12 -0.08 -11.47
C GLY A 548 45.75 -0.45 -10.85
N SER A 549 45.01 -1.38 -11.45
CA SER A 549 43.71 -1.84 -10.93
C SER A 549 43.88 -2.53 -9.56
N ASN A 550 42.87 -2.42 -8.70
CA ASN A 550 42.96 -2.92 -7.32
C ASN A 550 41.57 -3.25 -6.78
N ILE A 551 41.32 -4.53 -6.49
CA ILE A 551 40.07 -5.11 -5.94
C ILE A 551 39.46 -4.37 -4.73
N HIS A 552 40.25 -3.60 -3.97
CA HIS A 552 39.77 -2.85 -2.82
C HIS A 552 39.27 -1.42 -3.16
N ASN A 553 39.34 -0.98 -4.41
CA ASN A 553 38.86 0.33 -4.83
C ASN A 553 38.56 0.41 -6.35
N ASN A 554 38.00 1.53 -6.79
CA ASN A 554 37.56 1.70 -8.19
C ASN A 554 38.61 2.35 -9.10
N LYS A 555 39.87 2.48 -8.66
CA LYS A 555 40.91 3.15 -9.45
C LYS A 555 41.42 2.24 -10.55
N ASP A 556 41.69 2.85 -11.70
CA ASP A 556 42.25 2.18 -12.87
C ASP A 556 41.49 0.88 -13.26
N ASP A 557 40.18 0.84 -13.00
CA ASP A 557 39.29 -0.32 -13.21
C ASP A 557 38.96 -0.51 -14.71
N LEU A 558 39.94 -1.05 -15.44
CA LEU A 558 39.88 -1.37 -16.87
C LEU A 558 40.46 -2.75 -17.15
N LEU A 559 39.86 -3.43 -18.12
CA LEU A 559 40.20 -4.77 -18.57
C LEU A 559 40.18 -4.85 -20.09
N LEU A 560 41.29 -5.30 -20.69
CA LEU A 560 41.33 -5.70 -22.08
C LEU A 560 41.16 -7.21 -22.20
N LEU A 561 40.25 -7.62 -23.07
CA LEU A 561 40.00 -9.01 -23.42
C LEU A 561 40.45 -9.25 -24.85
N GLN A 562 41.46 -10.10 -25.02
CA GLN A 562 41.85 -10.60 -26.33
C GLN A 562 40.99 -11.82 -26.67
N LEU A 563 40.26 -11.78 -27.78
CA LEU A 563 39.49 -12.92 -28.28
C LEU A 563 40.46 -13.97 -28.88
N GLU A 564 40.10 -15.26 -28.83
CA GLU A 564 40.89 -16.32 -29.49
C GLU A 564 40.95 -16.12 -31.01
N GLU A 565 39.87 -15.62 -31.60
CA GLU A 565 39.69 -15.34 -33.02
C GLU A 565 39.15 -13.93 -33.24
N LYS A 566 39.34 -13.37 -34.43
CA LYS A 566 38.78 -12.07 -34.80
C LYS A 566 37.25 -12.15 -34.94
N ALA A 567 36.56 -11.14 -34.45
CA ALA A 567 35.13 -11.00 -34.62
C ALA A 567 34.78 -10.61 -36.07
N GLU A 568 33.80 -11.32 -36.65
CA GLU A 568 33.30 -11.05 -38.00
C GLU A 568 32.41 -9.79 -38.00
N LEU A 569 32.97 -8.66 -38.43
CA LEU A 569 32.26 -7.38 -38.45
C LEU A 569 31.08 -7.42 -39.44
N ASN A 570 29.90 -6.97 -39.00
CA ASN A 570 28.66 -7.01 -39.75
C ASN A 570 27.65 -5.96 -39.23
N ALA A 571 26.39 -5.99 -39.67
CA ALA A 571 25.37 -5.04 -39.23
C ALA A 571 25.12 -5.05 -37.71
N HIS A 572 25.33 -6.20 -37.04
CA HIS A 572 25.07 -6.40 -35.61
C HIS A 572 26.35 -6.47 -34.76
N VAL A 573 27.54 -6.51 -35.38
CA VAL A 573 28.86 -6.58 -34.72
C VAL A 573 29.79 -5.53 -35.31
N GLN A 574 30.09 -4.47 -34.57
CA GLN A 574 30.95 -3.36 -35.03
C GLN A 574 31.87 -2.85 -33.93
N VAL A 575 32.95 -2.19 -34.33
CA VAL A 575 33.88 -1.53 -33.40
C VAL A 575 33.33 -0.15 -32.97
N LEU A 576 33.40 0.16 -31.68
CA LEU A 576 33.12 1.49 -31.13
C LEU A 576 34.43 2.29 -30.99
N PRO A 577 34.59 3.45 -31.66
CA PRO A 577 35.70 4.35 -31.36
C PRO A 577 35.63 4.84 -29.91
N PHE A 578 36.80 4.91 -29.26
CA PHE A 578 36.96 5.43 -27.91
C PHE A 578 37.73 6.76 -27.91
N GLN A 579 37.53 7.56 -26.87
CA GLN A 579 38.18 8.87 -26.74
C GLN A 579 39.68 8.71 -26.54
N ARG A 580 40.48 9.44 -27.33
CA ARG A 580 41.95 9.49 -27.22
C ARG A 580 42.47 10.82 -26.67
N GLU A 581 41.74 11.91 -26.83
CA GLU A 581 42.13 13.21 -26.27
C GLU A 581 41.74 13.28 -24.79
N ASP A 582 42.72 13.50 -23.89
CA ASP A 582 42.47 13.62 -22.45
C ASP A 582 41.82 14.98 -22.12
N ARG A 583 40.51 15.05 -22.37
CA ARG A 583 39.63 16.17 -22.00
C ARG A 583 38.44 15.68 -21.20
N ASP A 584 37.96 16.51 -20.28
CA ASP A 584 36.71 16.21 -19.57
C ASP A 584 35.50 16.44 -20.49
N VAL A 585 34.52 15.54 -20.41
CA VAL A 585 33.22 15.75 -21.04
C VAL A 585 32.49 16.84 -20.26
N ALA A 586 31.97 17.85 -20.97
CA ALA A 586 31.27 18.97 -20.35
C ALA A 586 30.04 18.48 -19.55
N ALA A 587 29.76 19.14 -18.42
CA ALA A 587 28.54 18.90 -17.66
C ALA A 587 27.29 19.13 -18.54
N ASP A 588 26.20 18.44 -18.19
CA ASP A 588 24.93 18.39 -18.91
C ASP A 588 24.97 17.76 -20.32
N THR A 589 26.15 17.36 -20.83
CA THR A 589 26.27 16.51 -22.02
C THR A 589 25.52 15.20 -21.81
N VAL A 590 24.52 14.92 -22.65
CA VAL A 590 23.75 13.68 -22.58
C VAL A 590 24.51 12.54 -23.23
N CYS A 591 24.76 11.49 -22.47
CA CYS A 591 25.42 10.27 -22.91
C CYS A 591 24.52 9.05 -22.68
N VAL A 592 24.73 8.00 -23.45
CA VAL A 592 23.99 6.73 -23.36
C VAL A 592 24.87 5.68 -22.69
N VAL A 593 24.31 4.97 -21.71
CA VAL A 593 24.86 3.71 -21.21
C VAL A 593 23.89 2.58 -21.53
N ALA A 594 24.41 1.42 -21.93
CA ALA A 594 23.62 0.24 -22.29
C ALA A 594 24.19 -1.03 -21.64
N GLY A 595 23.32 -1.99 -21.33
CA GLY A 595 23.70 -3.23 -20.66
C GLY A 595 22.55 -4.17 -20.35
N TRP A 596 22.90 -5.31 -19.74
CA TRP A 596 21.96 -6.34 -19.26
C TRP A 596 21.98 -6.45 -17.71
N GLY A 597 22.36 -5.37 -17.02
CA GLY A 597 22.36 -5.27 -15.58
C GLY A 597 20.97 -5.17 -14.96
N THR A 598 20.90 -5.25 -13.63
CA THR A 598 19.64 -5.38 -12.89
C THR A 598 18.73 -4.17 -13.07
N ILE A 599 17.50 -4.43 -13.54
CA ILE A 599 16.51 -3.40 -13.86
C ILE A 599 15.67 -2.92 -12.67
N SER A 600 15.77 -3.57 -11.51
CA SER A 600 15.00 -3.27 -10.31
C SER A 600 15.82 -3.48 -9.04
N HIS A 601 15.43 -2.82 -7.95
CA HIS A 601 16.02 -3.06 -6.62
C HIS A 601 15.80 -4.50 -6.10
N SER A 602 14.84 -5.24 -6.68
CA SER A 602 14.65 -6.68 -6.42
C SER A 602 15.66 -7.58 -7.15
N GLY A 603 16.59 -7.02 -7.94
CA GLY A 603 17.64 -7.77 -8.62
C GLY A 603 17.21 -8.48 -9.90
N ARG A 604 16.04 -8.14 -10.48
CA ARG A 604 15.60 -8.71 -11.77
C ARG A 604 16.61 -8.32 -12.85
N ARG A 605 17.15 -9.31 -13.58
CA ARG A 605 17.93 -9.09 -14.81
C ARG A 605 17.01 -9.09 -16.04
N PRO A 606 17.28 -8.26 -17.06
CA PRO A 606 16.59 -8.30 -18.34
C PRO A 606 17.24 -9.37 -19.23
N ASP A 607 16.43 -10.04 -20.06
CA ASP A 607 16.97 -10.92 -21.11
C ASP A 607 17.53 -10.11 -22.28
N LYS A 608 16.88 -8.99 -22.62
CA LYS A 608 17.23 -8.15 -23.77
C LYS A 608 18.04 -6.93 -23.37
N LEU A 609 18.84 -6.39 -24.29
CA LEU A 609 19.65 -5.20 -24.06
C LEU A 609 18.78 -4.00 -23.67
N GLN A 610 19.20 -3.27 -22.66
CA GLN A 610 18.55 -2.04 -22.20
C GLN A 610 19.51 -0.86 -22.36
N GLU A 611 18.97 0.36 -22.47
CA GLU A 611 19.75 1.60 -22.54
C GLU A 611 19.12 2.73 -21.73
N VAL A 612 19.94 3.68 -21.28
CA VAL A 612 19.48 4.90 -20.60
C VAL A 612 20.35 6.11 -20.92
N GLU A 613 19.68 7.23 -21.21
CA GLU A 613 20.29 8.56 -21.39
C GLU A 613 20.48 9.28 -20.06
N ARG A 614 21.71 9.67 -19.73
CA ARG A 614 22.07 10.44 -18.53
C ARG A 614 22.96 11.64 -18.88
N PRO A 615 22.73 12.81 -18.25
CA PRO A 615 23.66 13.93 -18.34
C PRO A 615 24.91 13.66 -17.49
N VAL A 616 26.07 14.02 -18.04
CA VAL A 616 27.34 14.12 -17.29
C VAL A 616 27.21 15.20 -16.21
N ILE A 617 27.77 14.97 -15.03
CA ILE A 617 27.88 15.97 -13.97
C ILE A 617 29.33 16.36 -13.73
N SER A 618 29.58 17.58 -13.26
CA SER A 618 30.95 18.01 -12.96
C SER A 618 31.58 17.16 -11.86
N ARG A 619 32.90 16.98 -11.95
CA ARG A 619 33.68 16.21 -10.96
C ARG A 619 33.55 16.79 -9.56
N ASP A 620 33.53 18.11 -9.42
CA ASP A 620 33.37 18.80 -8.14
C ASP A 620 32.01 18.51 -7.50
N LEU A 621 30.93 18.55 -8.29
CA LEU A 621 29.59 18.17 -7.84
C LEU A 621 29.57 16.69 -7.40
N CYS A 622 30.22 15.81 -8.16
CA CYS A 622 30.34 14.40 -7.82
C CYS A 622 31.15 14.16 -6.51
N ASN A 623 32.15 15.00 -6.25
CA ASN A 623 33.04 14.94 -5.09
C ASN A 623 32.51 15.61 -3.81
N GLU A 624 31.35 16.28 -3.83
CA GLU A 624 30.74 16.82 -2.62
C GLU A 624 30.68 15.77 -1.48
N ARG A 625 30.88 16.20 -0.24
CA ARG A 625 30.74 15.36 0.97
C ARG A 625 29.39 14.63 1.07
N THR A 626 28.33 15.22 0.51
CA THR A 626 26.99 14.61 0.47
C THR A 626 26.87 13.48 -0.57
N ARG A 627 27.86 13.37 -1.46
CA ARG A 627 27.95 12.39 -2.56
C ARG A 627 29.09 11.40 -2.34
N HIS A 628 30.21 11.57 -3.02
CA HIS A 628 31.35 10.63 -2.97
C HIS A 628 32.56 11.16 -2.18
N ASP A 629 32.40 12.28 -1.46
CA ASP A 629 33.34 12.77 -0.43
C ASP A 629 34.82 12.73 -0.87
N HIS A 630 35.10 13.46 -1.95
CA HIS A 630 36.43 13.63 -2.54
C HIS A 630 37.14 12.36 -3.06
N THR A 631 36.44 11.24 -3.25
CA THR A 631 37.04 9.99 -3.78
C THR A 631 37.18 9.92 -5.31
N ILE A 632 36.51 10.80 -6.07
CA ILE A 632 36.49 10.79 -7.54
C ILE A 632 37.73 11.49 -8.11
N THR A 633 38.55 10.74 -8.85
CA THR A 633 39.84 11.21 -9.39
C THR A 633 39.71 11.88 -10.77
N HIS A 634 40.79 12.48 -11.28
CA HIS A 634 40.85 13.04 -12.64
C HIS A 634 40.68 11.97 -13.75
N LYS A 635 40.96 10.69 -13.45
CA LYS A 635 40.71 9.57 -14.36
C LYS A 635 39.28 9.03 -14.28
N MET A 636 38.41 9.67 -13.52
CA MET A 636 37.00 9.29 -13.35
C MET A 636 36.09 10.44 -13.80
N MET A 637 34.88 10.07 -14.22
CA MET A 637 33.77 10.99 -14.51
C MET A 637 32.48 10.43 -13.92
N CYS A 638 31.43 11.26 -13.88
CA CYS A 638 30.14 10.87 -13.30
C CYS A 638 28.96 11.30 -14.18
N THR A 639 27.85 10.59 -14.06
CA THR A 639 26.54 11.03 -14.56
C THR A 639 25.54 11.15 -13.41
N ASP A 640 24.52 11.98 -13.55
CA ASP A 640 23.43 12.04 -12.55
C ASP A 640 22.76 10.67 -12.45
N SER A 641 22.56 10.13 -11.24
CA SER A 641 21.90 8.83 -11.02
C SER A 641 20.43 8.95 -10.58
N ARG A 642 19.85 10.15 -10.56
CA ARG A 642 18.47 10.39 -10.08
C ARG A 642 17.43 9.59 -10.87
N ARG A 643 16.98 8.46 -10.30
CA ARG A 643 15.89 7.59 -10.84
C ARG A 643 16.11 7.11 -12.27
N LYS A 644 17.37 7.06 -12.69
CA LYS A 644 17.88 6.59 -13.98
C LYS A 644 19.37 6.33 -13.75
N ASP A 645 19.80 5.07 -13.81
CA ASP A 645 21.16 4.72 -13.38
C ASP A 645 21.57 3.34 -13.91
N SER A 646 22.87 3.19 -14.22
CA SER A 646 23.52 1.88 -14.39
C SER A 646 23.53 1.11 -13.07
N CYS A 647 23.47 -0.22 -13.12
CA CYS A 647 23.38 -1.05 -11.93
C CYS A 647 24.14 -2.38 -12.07
N LYS A 648 23.93 -3.31 -11.13
CA LYS A 648 24.71 -4.56 -11.03
C LYS A 648 24.59 -5.38 -12.33
N GLY A 649 25.71 -5.56 -13.03
CA GLY A 649 25.81 -6.25 -14.33
C GLY A 649 26.05 -5.31 -15.51
N ASP A 650 25.82 -4.00 -15.36
CA ASP A 650 26.19 -3.00 -16.38
C ASP A 650 27.69 -2.62 -16.31
N SER A 651 28.39 -3.02 -15.23
CA SER A 651 29.85 -2.94 -15.09
C SER A 651 30.59 -3.37 -16.36
N GLY A 652 31.62 -2.63 -16.75
CA GLY A 652 32.36 -2.86 -17.98
C GLY A 652 31.68 -2.36 -19.26
N GLY A 653 30.38 -2.02 -19.23
CA GLY A 653 29.69 -1.40 -20.36
C GLY A 653 30.21 0.01 -20.68
N PRO A 654 30.05 0.50 -21.92
CA PRO A 654 30.48 1.83 -22.33
C PRO A 654 29.48 2.92 -21.91
N LEU A 655 30.02 4.08 -21.53
CA LEU A 655 29.32 5.36 -21.58
C LEU A 655 29.67 6.06 -22.89
N VAL A 656 28.67 6.24 -23.76
CA VAL A 656 28.83 6.75 -25.11
C VAL A 656 28.27 8.16 -25.23
N CYS A 657 29.13 9.11 -25.59
CA CYS A 657 28.79 10.51 -25.81
C CYS A 657 29.10 10.86 -27.27
N GLY A 658 28.14 11.41 -28.02
CA GLY A 658 28.37 11.79 -29.42
C GLY A 658 28.81 10.65 -30.36
N GLY A 659 28.53 9.38 -30.01
CA GLY A 659 28.95 8.20 -30.77
C GLY A 659 30.35 7.65 -30.44
N VAL A 660 31.05 8.24 -29.44
CA VAL A 660 32.37 7.80 -28.97
C VAL A 660 32.28 7.30 -27.53
N ALA A 661 33.02 6.24 -27.20
CA ALA A 661 33.16 5.78 -25.81
C ALA A 661 34.05 6.77 -25.01
N GLU A 662 33.46 7.43 -24.02
CA GLU A 662 34.16 8.36 -23.13
C GLU A 662 34.55 7.70 -21.80
N GLY A 663 33.75 6.74 -21.32
CA GLY A 663 33.99 6.05 -20.07
C GLY A 663 33.52 4.60 -20.04
N VAL A 664 33.97 3.86 -19.02
CA VAL A 664 33.59 2.47 -18.72
C VAL A 664 32.90 2.42 -17.35
N VAL A 665 31.78 1.71 -17.23
CA VAL A 665 31.05 1.54 -15.96
C VAL A 665 31.93 0.79 -14.95
N THR A 666 32.23 1.41 -13.81
CA THR A 666 33.01 0.80 -12.70
C THR A 666 32.08 0.30 -11.57
N ALA A 667 32.64 -0.40 -10.59
CA ALA A 667 31.93 -0.93 -9.41
C ALA A 667 31.29 0.18 -8.55
N GLY A 668 30.07 0.58 -8.90
CA GLY A 668 29.34 1.64 -8.20
C GLY A 668 28.92 1.29 -6.76
N SER A 669 28.25 2.24 -6.10
CA SER A 669 27.64 2.00 -4.78
C SER A 669 26.63 0.85 -4.84
N ARG A 670 26.48 0.08 -3.75
CA ARG A 670 25.48 -1.00 -3.62
C ARG A 670 24.03 -0.53 -3.90
N VAL A 671 23.78 0.78 -3.83
CA VAL A 671 22.50 1.42 -4.18
C VAL A 671 22.63 2.17 -5.50
N CYS A 672 21.95 1.67 -6.52
CA CYS A 672 21.75 2.33 -7.81
C CYS A 672 20.52 3.28 -7.74
N GLY A 673 20.39 4.24 -8.65
CA GLY A 673 19.22 5.12 -8.81
C GLY A 673 19.12 6.28 -7.81
N ASN A 674 20.13 6.45 -6.96
CA ASN A 674 20.15 7.40 -5.85
C ASN A 674 21.02 8.63 -6.17
N TYR A 675 20.42 9.81 -6.32
CA TYR A 675 21.12 11.07 -6.64
C TYR A 675 22.27 11.46 -5.69
N LYS A 676 22.32 10.91 -4.46
CA LYS A 676 23.43 11.08 -3.51
C LYS A 676 24.61 10.13 -3.79
N LYS A 677 24.50 9.25 -4.77
CA LYS A 677 25.55 8.36 -5.27
C LYS A 677 25.45 8.36 -6.80
N PRO A 678 26.00 9.38 -7.48
CA PRO A 678 26.15 9.40 -8.93
C PRO A 678 26.80 8.13 -9.46
N ALA A 679 26.46 7.72 -10.68
CA ALA A 679 27.22 6.70 -11.38
C ALA A 679 28.65 7.20 -11.58
N ILE A 680 29.61 6.29 -11.43
CA ILE A 680 31.04 6.55 -11.64
C ILE A 680 31.45 5.77 -12.87
N TYR A 681 32.29 6.38 -13.71
CA TYR A 681 32.87 5.75 -14.88
C TYR A 681 34.37 6.02 -14.91
N THR A 682 35.16 5.03 -15.28
CA THR A 682 36.58 5.21 -15.60
C THR A 682 36.68 5.90 -16.95
N ARG A 683 37.27 7.10 -17.02
CA ARG A 683 37.49 7.83 -18.29
C ARG A 683 38.47 7.04 -19.15
N ILE A 684 38.21 6.88 -20.45
CA ILE A 684 39.05 6.03 -21.31
C ILE A 684 40.32 6.77 -21.76
N ALA A 685 40.22 8.06 -22.10
CA ALA A 685 41.30 8.83 -22.69
C ALA A 685 42.65 8.82 -21.93
N PRO A 686 42.70 8.92 -20.58
CA PRO A 686 43.95 8.81 -19.82
C PRO A 686 44.70 7.48 -19.97
N TYR A 687 44.05 6.45 -20.52
CA TYR A 687 44.60 5.11 -20.71
C TYR A 687 44.80 4.75 -22.19
N ALA A 688 44.56 5.68 -23.13
CA ALA A 688 44.70 5.41 -24.56
C ALA A 688 46.08 4.82 -24.92
N ALA A 689 47.17 5.37 -24.34
CA ALA A 689 48.53 4.85 -24.53
C ALA A 689 48.74 3.43 -23.98
N TRP A 690 48.07 3.05 -22.89
CA TRP A 690 48.08 1.67 -22.38
C TRP A 690 47.29 0.74 -23.30
N ILE A 691 46.11 1.17 -23.76
CA ILE A 691 45.25 0.39 -24.66
C ILE A 691 45.99 0.11 -25.98
N ASP A 692 46.50 1.16 -26.63
CA ASP A 692 47.23 1.05 -27.89
C ASP A 692 48.53 0.23 -27.72
N GLY A 693 49.23 0.37 -26.57
CA GLY A 693 50.43 -0.42 -26.24
C GLY A 693 50.17 -1.92 -26.05
N VAL A 694 49.09 -2.30 -25.35
CA VAL A 694 48.70 -3.71 -25.18
C VAL A 694 48.27 -4.33 -26.51
N MET A 695 47.48 -3.61 -27.31
CA MET A 695 47.05 -4.10 -28.63
C MET A 695 48.23 -4.28 -29.59
N ALA A 696 49.22 -3.38 -29.56
CA ALA A 696 50.44 -3.47 -30.38
C ALA A 696 51.34 -4.64 -29.95
N ALA A 697 51.52 -4.86 -28.65
CA ALA A 697 52.38 -5.93 -28.14
C ALA A 697 51.91 -7.33 -28.60
N ALA A 698 50.60 -7.61 -28.51
CA ALA A 698 50.07 -8.91 -28.94
C ALA A 698 50.02 -9.08 -30.46
N ALA A 699 50.05 -7.99 -31.24
CA ALA A 699 50.21 -8.06 -32.69
C ALA A 699 51.63 -8.53 -33.07
N GLY A 700 52.65 -8.06 -32.36
CA GLY A 700 54.04 -8.50 -32.54
C GLY A 700 54.29 -9.97 -32.19
N GLU A 701 53.60 -10.51 -31.18
CA GLU A 701 53.63 -11.95 -30.86
C GLU A 701 52.93 -12.84 -31.91
N GLY A 702 52.07 -12.26 -32.75
CA GLY A 702 51.34 -12.98 -33.79
C GLY A 702 52.11 -13.22 -35.09
N ASP A 703 53.16 -12.44 -35.34
CA ASP A 703 54.00 -12.49 -36.56
C ASP A 703 55.32 -13.28 -36.34
N ALA A 704 55.52 -13.77 -35.11
CA ALA A 704 56.71 -14.52 -34.68
C ALA A 704 56.44 -16.02 -34.39
N ARG A 705 55.29 -16.54 -34.85
CA ARG A 705 54.86 -17.95 -34.75
C ARG A 705 54.31 -18.44 -36.08
#